data_AF-A0AA38STK6-F1
#
_entry.id   AF-A0AA38STK6-F1
#
_cell.length_a   1.000
_cell.length_b   1.000
_cell.length_c   1.000
_cell.angle_alpha   90.00
_cell.angle_beta   90.00
_cell.angle_gamma   90.00
#
_symmetry.space_group_name_H-M   'P 1'
#
loop_
_entity.id
_entity.type
_entity.pdbx_description
1 polymer ?
#
loop_
_entity_poly.entity_id
_entity_poly.type
_entity_poly.pdbx_seq_one_letter_code
_entity_poly.pdbx_strand_id
1 'polypeptide(L)'
;MNPTNAPMERHKKHQQGYYHRMAEEEGSSSSMSASTSNKGNGGGGGGGLTSVDSVESFRWVFQDDDRSEIGGDYGDEEDLPLRNGMEDSEDEDSNAADHRLIRTGPRIDSLDVETLEVSGAQRNDFEDVTFRKSIKLAFQTLGVVFGDVGTSPLYTFSVMFNKAPIEGNEDIIGALSLVIYTLILIPLIKYVLIVLLANDDGEGGTFALYSLICRHAKVSLLPNQLASDTRISSLKLKVPSAELERSLRIKERLEASLGLKKLLLMLVLAGTSMVIADGVVTPAMSVMSAVRGLKVGLPLVEQDHVVMISVAYLIVLFSLQKVGTSKIGLAIGPALFVWFCSLGGIGIYNLVKHDNSVLKAFNPVHIYYYFKRDSVKAWYSLGGCLLCATGSEAMFADLCYFSVRAIQLIFAFLVLPCLLLGYLGQAAYLMDNNDDAEQAFFSSIPSSTFWPVFLIANIAALIASRTMATATFSCVKQSIALGCFPRLKIIHTSRKFMGQIYIPVINWFLLAAALLLVCFIASTEEIGNAYGVAEVAVMMMSTILVVLVMLLIWQINIILVLSFSVLFLGLEFVFFSSVLWGIKDGSWLILVFAIIVFFVMYIWNYGSKLKHETEVKKTMSMDVMRQLGSHLGTVRAPGIGLLYNELAKGVPTIFGQFLATLPAVHSMIIFVCIKYVPVPFVPQSERFLFRRVCPKSYHIFRCIARYGYKDVHRENHQIFEQLLIESLENFIRREAKERSLESDGDDDTDSEDDSARVLIGPNGSVYSLGAPLLSKYRNKTTTTNSSKRPIISEASTSQDPSSSAQDKSLENELAVLRMAKESGVVYLLGHVSIRARKDSWFIKKLAINYFYAFLRKNCRRGVATLSVPHTRLMEVAITHMV
;
A
#
# COMPACT_ATOMS: atom_id res chain seq x y z
N MET A 1 23.89 -2.08 -51.53
CA MET A 1 25.26 -1.83 -52.00
C MET A 1 25.83 -0.64 -51.23
N ASN A 2 27.04 -0.79 -50.69
CA ASN A 2 27.96 0.31 -50.33
C ASN A 2 28.91 0.57 -51.53
N PRO A 3 29.88 1.51 -51.53
CA PRO A 3 30.32 2.49 -50.50
C PRO A 3 30.01 3.94 -50.95
N THR A 4 30.74 5.06 -50.78
CA THR A 4 32.08 5.48 -50.29
C THR A 4 32.02 7.01 -50.01
N ASN A 5 32.89 7.74 -49.30
CA ASN A 5 34.11 7.44 -48.51
C ASN A 5 34.33 8.51 -47.39
N ALA A 6 35.40 8.38 -46.61
CA ALA A 6 36.02 9.42 -45.77
C ALA A 6 37.31 9.97 -46.48
N PRO A 7 38.23 10.79 -45.88
CA PRO A 7 38.31 11.34 -44.50
C PRO A 7 38.79 12.82 -44.35
N MET A 8 38.68 13.44 -43.16
CA MET A 8 39.81 13.72 -42.23
C MET A 8 39.46 14.60 -40.99
N GLU A 9 40.21 14.35 -39.90
CA GLU A 9 40.48 15.11 -38.66
C GLU A 9 39.62 16.29 -38.17
N ARG A 10 39.18 16.19 -36.89
CA ARG A 10 39.77 16.95 -35.75
C ARG A 10 39.28 16.45 -34.37
N HIS A 11 39.86 17.00 -33.29
CA HIS A 11 39.53 16.79 -31.86
C HIS A 11 39.80 15.42 -31.20
N LYS A 12 41.08 15.22 -30.84
CA LYS A 12 41.42 14.63 -29.53
C LYS A 12 41.53 15.75 -28.47
N LYS A 13 41.57 15.38 -27.18
CA LYS A 13 41.66 16.22 -25.96
C LYS A 13 40.38 17.00 -25.57
N HIS A 14 39.54 16.38 -24.73
CA HIS A 14 39.19 16.89 -23.39
C HIS A 14 38.26 15.87 -22.67
N GLN A 15 38.85 14.87 -22.02
CA GLN A 15 38.09 13.91 -21.19
C GLN A 15 38.90 13.43 -19.96
N GLN A 16 39.50 14.38 -19.25
CA GLN A 16 40.11 14.23 -17.93
C GLN A 16 39.77 15.50 -17.14
N GLY A 17 39.27 15.36 -15.91
CA GLY A 17 38.90 16.50 -15.07
C GLY A 17 37.53 16.42 -14.37
N TYR A 18 37.12 15.26 -13.83
CA TYR A 18 35.92 15.18 -12.96
C TYR A 18 36.03 14.18 -11.78
N TYR A 19 37.22 13.68 -11.48
CA TYR A 19 37.45 12.65 -10.45
C TYR A 19 38.44 13.06 -9.33
N HIS A 20 38.80 14.35 -9.24
CA HIS A 20 39.87 14.81 -8.34
C HIS A 20 39.51 16.09 -7.55
N ARG A 21 38.34 16.09 -6.89
CA ARG A 21 37.95 17.13 -5.93
C ARG A 21 36.95 16.60 -4.88
N MET A 22 37.35 15.56 -4.15
CA MET A 22 36.56 15.00 -3.05
C MET A 22 37.44 14.44 -1.89
N ALA A 23 38.70 14.88 -1.83
CA ALA A 23 39.68 14.47 -0.83
C ALA A 23 40.78 15.54 -0.69
N GLU A 24 40.42 16.73 -0.20
CA GLU A 24 41.32 17.83 0.21
C GLU A 24 40.46 18.99 0.76
N GLU A 25 40.06 18.94 2.04
CA GLU A 25 39.59 20.12 2.82
C GLU A 25 39.46 19.84 4.34
N GLU A 26 40.49 19.21 4.94
CA GLU A 26 40.71 19.23 6.39
C GLU A 26 42.15 19.67 6.72
N GLY A 27 42.32 20.58 7.67
CA GLY A 27 43.58 20.80 8.40
C GLY A 27 44.47 21.98 7.99
N SER A 28 44.17 23.20 8.46
CA SER A 28 45.21 24.14 8.98
C SER A 28 44.64 25.35 9.74
N SER A 29 45.10 25.49 11.00
CA SER A 29 45.55 26.72 11.72
C SER A 29 45.19 28.14 11.23
N SER A 30 44.98 29.17 12.07
CA SER A 30 44.93 29.27 13.56
C SER A 30 44.62 30.72 14.00
N SER A 31 44.56 30.97 15.33
CA SER A 31 44.39 32.28 16.02
C SER A 31 42.95 32.87 15.98
N MET A 32 42.47 33.64 16.97
CA MET A 32 43.07 34.08 18.24
C MET A 32 42.00 34.32 19.33
N SER A 33 42.37 34.24 20.63
CA SER A 33 41.75 34.81 21.86
C SER A 33 40.23 35.15 21.89
N ALA A 34 39.48 34.82 22.95
CA ALA A 34 39.84 35.12 24.35
C ALA A 34 39.18 34.23 25.43
N SER A 35 39.52 34.52 26.69
CA SER A 35 39.03 33.94 27.95
C SER A 35 37.50 34.09 28.15
N THR A 36 36.82 33.39 29.07
CA THR A 36 37.20 33.18 30.49
C THR A 36 36.46 32.00 31.13
N SER A 37 37.11 31.32 32.08
CA SER A 37 36.51 30.27 32.92
C SER A 37 35.85 30.83 34.18
N ASN A 38 34.81 30.16 34.71
CA ASN A 38 34.71 30.02 36.17
C ASN A 38 34.01 28.72 36.62
N LYS A 39 34.26 28.33 37.87
CA LYS A 39 33.60 27.24 38.62
C LYS A 39 32.41 27.80 39.40
N GLY A 40 31.55 26.96 40.00
CA GLY A 40 30.67 27.47 41.08
C GLY A 40 29.44 26.66 41.50
N ASN A 41 29.67 25.48 42.07
CA ASN A 41 28.82 24.70 42.99
C ASN A 41 27.75 25.45 43.85
N GLY A 42 26.60 24.78 44.12
CA GLY A 42 25.62 25.11 45.19
C GLY A 42 24.17 25.31 44.71
N GLY A 43 23.12 25.01 45.48
CA GLY A 43 23.07 24.32 46.78
C GLY A 43 21.84 24.67 47.66
N GLY A 44 20.72 23.94 47.55
CA GLY A 44 19.48 24.14 48.34
C GLY A 44 18.61 25.33 47.89
N GLY A 45 17.34 25.47 48.30
CA GLY A 45 16.46 24.49 48.97
C GLY A 45 15.30 25.12 49.78
N GLY A 46 14.06 24.67 49.56
CA GLY A 46 12.92 24.84 50.50
C GLY A 46 11.78 25.81 50.12
N GLY A 47 10.53 25.35 50.29
CA GLY A 47 9.28 26.15 50.29
C GLY A 47 8.61 26.38 48.92
N GLY A 48 7.29 26.24 48.74
CA GLY A 48 6.24 25.72 49.63
C GLY A 48 4.85 26.34 49.37
N LEU A 49 3.77 25.53 49.44
CA LEU A 49 2.32 25.86 49.25
C LEU A 49 1.82 26.08 47.80
N THR A 50 0.57 25.77 47.40
CA THR A 50 -0.36 24.61 47.63
C THR A 50 -1.72 24.83 46.92
N SER A 51 -2.08 23.98 45.93
CA SER A 51 -3.45 23.55 45.53
C SER A 51 -3.33 22.75 44.21
N VAL A 52 -3.71 21.47 44.09
CA VAL A 52 -5.08 20.88 44.13
C VAL A 52 -5.92 21.43 42.96
N ASP A 53 -6.46 20.64 42.02
CA ASP A 53 -6.91 19.23 42.10
C ASP A 53 -6.69 18.38 40.80
N SER A 54 -6.86 17.05 40.92
CA SER A 54 -7.17 15.92 39.98
C SER A 54 -7.12 16.07 38.42
N VAL A 55 -6.91 15.02 37.60
CA VAL A 55 -7.31 13.59 37.68
C VAL A 55 -6.15 12.64 37.29
N GLU A 56 -6.17 11.41 37.82
CA GLU A 56 -5.08 10.42 37.74
C GLU A 56 -4.97 9.62 36.43
N SER A 57 -3.81 8.98 36.22
CA SER A 57 -3.52 8.06 35.12
C SER A 57 -2.99 6.72 35.67
N PHE A 58 -3.77 5.64 35.52
CA PHE A 58 -3.40 4.34 36.07
C PHE A 58 -2.48 3.55 35.13
N ARG A 59 -1.25 3.33 35.60
CA ARG A 59 -0.19 2.51 34.99
C ARG A 59 0.06 1.31 35.89
N TRP A 60 -0.35 0.12 35.46
CA TRP A 60 -0.17 -1.11 36.24
C TRP A 60 1.22 -1.73 36.07
N VAL A 61 1.73 -2.27 37.17
CA VAL A 61 3.00 -2.99 37.30
C VAL A 61 2.70 -4.35 37.93
N PHE A 62 3.46 -5.38 37.56
CA PHE A 62 3.35 -6.72 38.15
C PHE A 62 3.91 -6.75 39.57
N GLN A 63 3.23 -7.48 40.46
CA GLN A 63 3.88 -8.23 41.52
C GLN A 63 3.04 -9.48 41.84
N ASP A 64 3.71 -10.59 42.11
CA ASP A 64 3.11 -11.89 42.40
C ASP A 64 2.97 -12.14 43.92
N ASP A 65 2.40 -13.30 44.22
CA ASP A 65 2.48 -14.11 45.43
C ASP A 65 1.48 -13.96 46.61
N ASP A 66 1.16 -15.19 47.06
CA ASP A 66 0.78 -15.69 48.38
C ASP A 66 -0.67 -15.78 48.91
N ARG A 67 -0.83 -16.84 49.71
CA ARG A 67 -2.09 -17.50 50.14
C ARG A 67 -2.58 -17.02 51.51
N SER A 68 -3.89 -17.14 51.78
CA SER A 68 -4.41 -17.87 52.97
C SER A 68 -5.94 -17.97 53.03
N GLU A 69 -6.47 -19.20 52.87
CA GLU A 69 -7.50 -19.93 53.65
C GLU A 69 -8.76 -19.27 54.31
N ILE A 70 -9.69 -20.17 54.73
CA ILE A 70 -10.95 -19.97 55.50
C ILE A 70 -12.16 -19.45 54.67
N GLY A 71 -13.37 -20.04 54.71
CA GLY A 71 -13.83 -21.32 55.28
C GLY A 71 -15.33 -21.36 55.64
N GLY A 72 -16.07 -22.40 55.20
CA GLY A 72 -17.50 -22.66 55.55
C GLY A 72 -18.55 -21.86 54.74
N ASP A 73 -19.85 -22.23 54.70
CA ASP A 73 -20.53 -23.46 55.16
C ASP A 73 -21.95 -23.64 54.52
N TYR A 74 -22.61 -24.79 54.72
CA TYR A 74 -24.01 -25.28 54.42
C TYR A 74 -25.05 -24.43 53.60
N GLY A 75 -26.05 -24.99 52.90
CA GLY A 75 -26.50 -26.39 52.68
C GLY A 75 -27.89 -26.51 52.00
N ASP A 76 -28.22 -27.72 51.54
CA ASP A 76 -29.54 -28.41 51.38
C ASP A 76 -30.68 -27.90 50.43
N GLU A 77 -31.12 -28.84 49.54
CA GLU A 77 -32.49 -29.37 49.30
C GLU A 77 -33.66 -28.48 48.77
N GLU A 78 -34.70 -28.95 48.04
CA GLU A 78 -35.06 -30.29 47.45
C GLU A 78 -35.95 -30.14 46.17
N ASP A 79 -36.71 -31.21 45.81
CA ASP A 79 -37.94 -31.32 44.98
C ASP A 79 -37.90 -31.75 43.49
N LEU A 80 -38.72 -32.78 43.19
CA LEU A 80 -39.11 -33.37 41.90
C LEU A 80 -40.63 -33.70 41.94
N PRO A 81 -41.28 -33.96 40.79
CA PRO A 81 -42.02 -35.24 40.72
C PRO A 81 -42.02 -35.95 39.35
N LEU A 82 -42.35 -37.25 39.38
CA LEU A 82 -42.26 -38.20 38.24
C LEU A 82 -43.56 -38.36 37.42
N ARG A 83 -43.44 -39.00 36.24
CA ARG A 83 -44.48 -39.90 35.67
C ARG A 83 -43.87 -40.98 34.76
N ASN A 84 -44.49 -42.17 34.72
CA ASN A 84 -43.87 -43.44 34.24
C ASN A 84 -44.26 -43.90 32.82
N GLY A 85 -43.36 -44.71 32.22
CA GLY A 85 -43.64 -45.89 31.36
C GLY A 85 -43.48 -45.71 29.84
N MET A 86 -43.21 -46.77 29.04
CA MET A 86 -42.72 -48.15 29.33
C MET A 86 -42.38 -48.85 27.98
N GLU A 87 -41.17 -49.42 27.82
CA GLU A 87 -40.73 -50.39 26.78
C GLU A 87 -40.86 -49.95 25.28
N ASP A 88 -40.14 -50.49 24.27
CA ASP A 88 -39.30 -51.70 24.12
C ASP A 88 -37.85 -51.41 23.61
N SER A 89 -36.93 -52.38 23.82
CA SER A 89 -35.66 -52.78 23.11
C SER A 89 -34.93 -51.79 22.15
N GLU A 90 -33.59 -51.72 22.08
CA GLU A 90 -32.56 -52.80 22.17
C GLU A 90 -31.27 -52.36 22.93
N ASP A 91 -30.48 -53.35 23.38
CA ASP A 91 -29.23 -53.25 24.15
C ASP A 91 -27.97 -53.00 23.25
N GLU A 92 -26.72 -52.79 23.70
CA GLU A 92 -26.09 -52.82 25.03
C GLU A 92 -24.86 -51.85 25.07
N ASP A 93 -24.22 -51.69 26.22
CA ASP A 93 -23.16 -50.68 26.52
C ASP A 93 -21.78 -50.89 25.86
N SER A 94 -21.04 -49.79 25.62
CA SER A 94 -19.92 -49.42 26.54
C SER A 94 -18.96 -48.32 26.05
N ASN A 95 -18.43 -47.57 27.04
CA ASN A 95 -17.17 -46.79 27.02
C ASN A 95 -16.99 -45.67 25.98
N ALA A 96 -17.56 -44.50 26.29
CA ALA A 96 -17.08 -43.23 25.76
C ALA A 96 -15.65 -42.91 26.29
N ALA A 97 -14.73 -42.56 25.38
CA ALA A 97 -13.39 -42.06 25.71
C ALA A 97 -13.19 -40.65 25.14
N ASP A 98 -12.54 -39.77 25.91
CA ASP A 98 -12.34 -38.36 25.56
C ASP A 98 -11.71 -38.17 24.17
N HIS A 99 -12.42 -37.52 23.26
CA HIS A 99 -11.85 -36.96 22.03
C HIS A 99 -11.67 -35.45 22.18
N ARG A 100 -10.63 -35.10 22.96
CA ARG A 100 -10.00 -33.77 22.89
C ARG A 100 -9.62 -33.50 21.43
N LEU A 101 -10.38 -32.63 20.76
CA LEU A 101 -10.11 -32.20 19.40
C LEU A 101 -8.83 -31.35 19.34
N ILE A 102 -7.67 -32.01 19.28
CA ILE A 102 -6.39 -31.39 18.97
C ILE A 102 -6.44 -30.91 17.53
N ARG A 103 -6.93 -29.68 17.36
CA ARG A 103 -7.07 -29.02 16.06
C ARG A 103 -5.70 -28.62 15.52
N THR A 104 -4.98 -29.59 14.97
CA THR A 104 -3.70 -29.36 14.27
C THR A 104 -3.90 -28.36 13.14
N GLY A 105 -3.53 -27.11 13.38
CA GLY A 105 -3.39 -26.11 12.32
C GLY A 105 -2.31 -26.55 11.32
N PRO A 106 -2.33 -26.02 10.08
CA PRO A 106 -1.26 -26.31 9.13
C PRO A 106 0.09 -25.90 9.72
N ARG A 107 1.07 -26.83 9.73
CA ARG A 107 2.44 -26.56 10.22
C ARG A 107 2.96 -25.28 9.57
N ILE A 108 3.19 -24.25 10.39
CA ILE A 108 3.71 -22.97 9.92
C ILE A 108 5.18 -23.18 9.52
N ASP A 109 5.53 -22.73 8.33
CA ASP A 109 6.89 -22.84 7.81
C ASP A 109 7.76 -21.71 8.39
N SER A 110 8.86 -22.06 9.09
CA SER A 110 9.75 -21.08 9.75
C SER A 110 10.23 -20.00 8.79
N LEU A 111 10.52 -20.39 7.53
CA LEU A 111 11.01 -19.50 6.49
C LEU A 111 10.02 -18.36 6.17
N ASP A 112 8.70 -18.60 6.28
CA ASP A 112 7.71 -17.53 6.09
C ASP A 112 7.65 -16.58 7.30
N VAL A 113 7.83 -17.10 8.52
CA VAL A 113 7.93 -16.31 9.76
C VAL A 113 9.16 -15.39 9.67
N GLU A 114 10.32 -15.99 9.41
CA GLU A 114 11.59 -15.30 9.20
C GLU A 114 11.48 -14.22 8.11
N THR A 115 10.86 -14.49 6.94
CA THR A 115 10.83 -13.52 5.82
C THR A 115 10.11 -12.20 6.09
N LEU A 116 9.41 -12.06 7.22
CA LEU A 116 8.76 -10.82 7.65
C LEU A 116 9.55 -10.09 8.74
N GLU A 117 10.50 -10.76 9.38
CA GLU A 117 11.32 -10.23 10.47
C GLU A 117 12.70 -9.83 9.93
N VAL A 118 13.03 -8.54 10.11
CA VAL A 118 14.32 -7.92 9.74
C VAL A 118 14.96 -7.43 11.03
N SER A 119 16.21 -7.79 11.26
CA SER A 119 16.96 -7.35 12.44
C SER A 119 17.23 -5.85 12.33
N GLY A 120 16.67 -5.05 13.24
CA GLY A 120 16.73 -3.59 13.15
C GLY A 120 15.60 -2.95 12.34
N ALA A 121 14.52 -3.68 12.04
CA ALA A 121 13.23 -3.04 11.73
C ALA A 121 12.72 -2.32 12.98
N GLN A 122 13.13 -1.05 13.17
CA GLN A 122 12.50 -0.16 14.15
C GLN A 122 11.01 -0.04 13.82
N ARG A 123 10.20 -0.78 14.58
CA ARG A 123 8.83 -0.38 14.87
C ARG A 123 8.92 1.05 15.41
N ASN A 124 8.12 1.97 14.88
CA ASN A 124 8.20 3.39 15.26
C ASN A 124 7.59 3.61 16.65
N ASP A 125 8.24 3.12 17.69
CA ASP A 125 8.13 3.68 19.02
C ASP A 125 8.68 5.10 18.95
N PHE A 126 7.85 6.08 19.28
CA PHE A 126 8.16 7.50 19.11
C PHE A 126 9.11 7.98 20.21
N GLU A 127 10.41 7.69 20.08
CA GLU A 127 11.45 8.34 20.88
C GLU A 127 11.38 9.88 20.76
N ASP A 128 11.70 10.57 21.85
CA ASP A 128 11.29 11.94 22.12
C ASP A 128 11.45 12.91 20.94
N VAL A 129 10.30 13.31 20.38
CA VAL A 129 10.24 14.21 19.24
C VAL A 129 10.50 15.64 19.72
N THR A 130 11.79 15.98 19.75
CA THR A 130 12.32 17.33 20.01
C THR A 130 11.46 18.39 19.32
N PHE A 131 10.93 19.38 20.05
CA PHE A 131 9.93 20.37 19.60
C PHE A 131 10.09 20.88 18.16
N ARG A 132 11.33 21.20 17.73
CA ARG A 132 11.67 21.65 16.37
C ARG A 132 11.42 20.60 15.27
N LYS A 133 11.52 19.30 15.57
CA LYS A 133 11.10 18.19 14.70
C LYS A 133 9.57 18.13 14.59
N SER A 134 8.85 18.29 15.71
CA SER A 134 7.38 18.25 15.77
C SER A 134 6.76 19.36 14.92
N ILE A 135 7.22 20.60 15.05
CA ILE A 135 6.77 21.74 14.21
C ILE A 135 7.04 21.47 12.72
N LYS A 136 8.23 20.95 12.39
CA LYS A 136 8.57 20.61 11.01
C LYS A 136 7.69 19.50 10.43
N LEU A 137 7.29 18.53 11.25
CA LEU A 137 6.34 17.49 10.85
C LEU A 137 4.93 18.07 10.67
N ALA A 138 4.47 18.91 11.61
CA ALA A 138 3.14 19.54 11.57
C ALA A 138 2.94 20.42 10.32
N PHE A 139 3.93 21.23 9.93
CA PHE A 139 3.87 21.96 8.65
C PHE A 139 3.86 21.01 7.44
N GLN A 140 4.59 19.89 7.49
CA GLN A 140 4.54 18.89 6.43
C GLN A 140 3.16 18.20 6.36
N THR A 141 2.49 17.98 7.49
CA THR A 141 1.09 17.51 7.56
C THR A 141 0.16 18.53 6.94
N LEU A 142 0.25 19.79 7.38
CA LEU A 142 -0.61 20.87 6.93
C LEU A 142 -0.65 20.94 5.39
N GLY A 143 0.53 20.99 4.78
CA GLY A 143 0.74 21.15 3.35
C GLY A 143 0.49 19.92 2.47
N VAL A 144 0.18 18.75 3.03
CA VAL A 144 -0.06 17.52 2.27
C VAL A 144 -1.48 16.98 2.50
N VAL A 145 -2.12 17.30 3.64
CA VAL A 145 -3.42 16.74 4.03
C VAL A 145 -4.57 17.71 3.78
N PHE A 146 -4.39 19.01 4.06
CA PHE A 146 -5.50 19.97 4.07
C PHE A 146 -5.47 20.97 2.90
N GLY A 147 -4.69 20.69 1.86
CA GLY A 147 -4.63 21.55 0.67
C GLY A 147 -6.00 21.70 0.01
N ASP A 148 -6.68 20.58 -0.18
CA ASP A 148 -7.94 20.49 -0.93
C ASP A 148 -9.12 21.17 -0.21
N VAL A 149 -9.48 20.65 0.97
CA VAL A 149 -10.48 21.25 1.89
C VAL A 149 -10.14 22.68 2.30
N GLY A 150 -8.87 23.09 2.18
CA GLY A 150 -8.46 24.48 2.36
C GLY A 150 -8.85 25.43 1.23
N THR A 151 -9.13 24.92 0.03
CA THR A 151 -9.47 25.73 -1.16
C THR A 151 -10.96 25.78 -1.49
N SER A 152 -11.80 24.99 -0.84
CA SER A 152 -13.25 25.04 -1.03
C SER A 152 -13.91 26.42 -0.87
N PRO A 153 -13.42 27.36 -0.03
CA PRO A 153 -13.97 28.72 0.03
C PRO A 153 -13.86 29.51 -1.27
N LEU A 154 -13.03 29.10 -2.24
CA LEU A 154 -12.93 29.72 -3.57
C LEU A 154 -14.16 29.47 -4.45
N TYR A 155 -14.97 28.44 -4.16
CA TYR A 155 -16.04 27.98 -5.07
C TYR A 155 -17.35 27.54 -4.42
N THR A 156 -17.43 27.30 -3.11
CA THR A 156 -18.69 26.83 -2.49
C THR A 156 -19.85 27.79 -2.74
N PHE A 157 -19.71 29.07 -2.37
CA PHE A 157 -20.84 30.01 -2.46
C PHE A 157 -21.21 30.38 -3.90
N SER A 158 -20.25 30.48 -4.83
CA SER A 158 -20.55 30.78 -6.24
C SER A 158 -21.32 29.65 -6.93
N VAL A 159 -21.00 28.38 -6.65
CA VAL A 159 -21.79 27.24 -7.15
C VAL A 159 -23.14 27.13 -6.43
N MET A 160 -23.19 27.41 -5.12
CA MET A 160 -24.40 27.34 -4.30
C MET A 160 -25.46 28.38 -4.70
N PHE A 161 -25.07 29.66 -4.80
CA PHE A 161 -26.00 30.74 -5.13
C PHE A 161 -26.37 30.82 -6.62
N ASN A 162 -25.59 30.24 -7.55
CA ASN A 162 -26.00 30.15 -8.95
C ASN A 162 -27.34 29.39 -9.11
N LYS A 163 -27.50 28.26 -8.40
CA LYS A 163 -28.73 27.45 -8.44
C LYS A 163 -29.80 27.90 -7.44
N ALA A 164 -29.46 28.83 -6.55
CA ALA A 164 -30.35 29.39 -5.55
C ALA A 164 -30.01 30.89 -5.35
N PRO A 165 -30.38 31.76 -6.32
CA PRO A 165 -30.03 33.18 -6.27
C PRO A 165 -30.58 33.87 -5.01
N ILE A 166 -29.89 34.90 -4.57
CA ILE A 166 -30.18 35.58 -3.30
C ILE A 166 -31.40 36.48 -3.46
N GLU A 167 -32.52 36.08 -2.85
CA GLU A 167 -33.77 36.88 -2.81
C GLU A 167 -33.86 37.75 -1.53
N GLY A 168 -33.00 37.51 -0.53
CA GLY A 168 -32.78 38.40 0.60
C GLY A 168 -31.82 37.85 1.65
N ASN A 169 -31.40 38.70 2.59
CA ASN A 169 -30.32 38.43 3.55
C ASN A 169 -30.51 37.14 4.38
N GLU A 170 -31.74 36.77 4.75
CA GLU A 170 -32.02 35.51 5.47
C GLU A 170 -31.64 34.26 4.65
N ASP A 171 -31.60 34.34 3.32
CA ASP A 171 -31.15 33.22 2.47
C ASP A 171 -29.63 33.01 2.56
N ILE A 172 -28.87 34.09 2.78
CA ILE A 172 -27.43 34.02 3.05
C ILE A 172 -27.19 33.43 4.45
N ILE A 173 -27.99 33.80 5.46
CA ILE A 173 -27.90 33.20 6.82
C ILE A 173 -28.21 31.69 6.75
N GLY A 174 -29.26 31.31 6.02
CA GLY A 174 -29.65 29.91 5.79
C GLY A 174 -28.58 29.10 5.05
N ALA A 175 -28.06 29.65 3.95
CA ALA A 175 -26.98 29.04 3.17
C ALA A 175 -25.68 28.88 3.97
N LEU A 176 -25.28 29.90 4.74
CA LEU A 176 -24.12 29.79 5.63
C LEU A 176 -24.36 28.74 6.73
N SER A 177 -25.56 28.69 7.32
CA SER A 177 -25.88 27.71 8.36
C SER A 177 -25.72 26.27 7.82
N LEU A 178 -26.18 26.02 6.60
CA LEU A 178 -25.91 24.76 5.89
C LEU A 178 -24.41 24.47 5.74
N VAL A 179 -23.59 25.43 5.33
CA VAL A 179 -22.13 25.25 5.19
C VAL A 179 -21.47 24.96 6.55
N ILE A 180 -21.80 25.71 7.61
CA ILE A 180 -21.28 25.51 8.97
C ILE A 180 -21.58 24.08 9.44
N TYR A 181 -22.83 23.63 9.35
CA TYR A 181 -23.21 22.29 9.78
C TYR A 181 -22.65 21.19 8.88
N THR A 182 -22.43 21.44 7.58
CA THR A 182 -21.79 20.49 6.67
C THR A 182 -20.31 20.28 7.02
N LEU A 183 -19.56 21.36 7.33
CA LEU A 183 -18.17 21.29 7.82
C LEU A 183 -18.03 20.55 9.16
N ILE A 184 -19.00 20.75 10.07
CA ILE A 184 -19.02 20.10 11.39
C ILE A 184 -19.40 18.61 11.25
N LEU A 185 -20.42 18.27 10.46
CA LEU A 185 -20.88 16.88 10.35
C LEU A 185 -19.93 16.03 9.50
N ILE A 186 -19.49 16.51 8.33
CA ILE A 186 -18.69 15.72 7.38
C ILE A 186 -17.19 15.77 7.75
N PRO A 187 -16.40 16.84 7.49
CA PRO A 187 -14.99 16.88 7.86
C PRO A 187 -14.70 16.57 9.33
N LEU A 188 -15.34 17.26 10.29
CA LEU A 188 -15.00 17.09 11.70
C LEU A 188 -15.51 15.77 12.28
N ILE A 189 -16.84 15.56 12.36
CA ILE A 189 -17.41 14.44 13.10
C ILE A 189 -17.27 13.12 12.33
N LYS A 190 -17.68 13.05 11.05
CA LYS A 190 -17.50 11.83 10.25
C LYS A 190 -16.01 11.54 10.07
N TYR A 191 -15.26 12.40 9.37
CA TYR A 191 -13.91 12.02 8.95
C TYR A 191 -12.88 12.10 10.07
N VAL A 192 -12.66 13.28 10.65
CA VAL A 192 -11.55 13.53 11.59
C VAL A 192 -11.70 12.76 12.90
N LEU A 193 -12.89 12.69 13.47
CA LEU A 193 -13.12 11.98 14.74
C LEU A 193 -13.34 10.47 14.55
N ILE A 194 -13.97 10.01 13.46
CA ILE A 194 -14.36 8.60 13.29
C ILE A 194 -13.58 7.90 12.17
N VAL A 195 -13.68 8.32 10.89
CA VAL A 195 -13.12 7.56 9.75
C VAL A 195 -11.59 7.46 9.81
N LEU A 196 -10.87 8.48 10.29
CA LEU A 196 -9.40 8.40 10.43
C LEU A 196 -8.93 7.29 11.38
N LEU A 197 -9.78 6.80 12.29
CA LEU A 197 -9.48 5.65 13.15
C LEU A 197 -9.57 4.30 12.38
N ALA A 198 -10.21 4.27 11.21
CA ALA A 198 -10.42 3.07 10.40
C ALA A 198 -9.30 2.90 9.35
N ASN A 199 -8.06 2.74 9.82
CA ASN A 199 -6.86 2.58 8.99
C ASN A 199 -6.24 1.18 9.09
N ASP A 200 -5.45 0.77 8.08
CA ASP A 200 -4.74 -0.52 8.02
C ASP A 200 -3.23 -0.25 8.12
N ASP A 201 -2.65 -0.55 9.29
CA ASP A 201 -1.24 -0.27 9.66
C ASP A 201 -0.78 1.17 9.32
N GLY A 202 -1.70 2.15 9.41
CA GLY A 202 -1.48 3.57 9.13
C GLY A 202 -1.83 4.04 7.72
N GLU A 203 -2.21 3.15 6.79
CA GLU A 203 -2.78 3.55 5.49
C GLU A 203 -4.30 3.72 5.58
N GLY A 204 -4.85 4.72 4.87
CA GLY A 204 -6.28 4.99 4.78
C GLY A 204 -6.79 4.95 3.33
N GLY A 205 -8.04 5.39 3.14
CA GLY A 205 -8.74 5.34 1.86
C GLY A 205 -9.48 4.03 1.59
N THR A 206 -10.25 4.01 0.50
CA THR A 206 -11.20 2.94 0.14
C THR A 206 -10.58 1.53 0.10
N PHE A 207 -9.33 1.41 -0.37
CA PHE A 207 -8.65 0.11 -0.48
C PHE A 207 -7.97 -0.35 0.82
N ALA A 208 -7.56 0.56 1.70
CA ALA A 208 -7.10 0.20 3.05
C ALA A 208 -8.24 -0.43 3.87
N LEU A 209 -9.45 0.15 3.81
CA LEU A 209 -10.66 -0.45 4.41
C LEU A 209 -10.93 -1.87 3.85
N TYR A 210 -10.78 -2.08 2.54
CA TYR A 210 -10.94 -3.40 1.93
C TYR A 210 -9.87 -4.40 2.37
N SER A 211 -8.61 -3.97 2.45
CA SER A 211 -7.49 -4.76 2.98
C SER A 211 -7.78 -5.22 4.41
N LEU A 212 -8.13 -4.28 5.29
CA LEU A 212 -8.46 -4.52 6.68
C LEU A 212 -9.62 -5.52 6.84
N ILE A 213 -10.71 -5.36 6.07
CA ILE A 213 -11.85 -6.30 6.05
C ILE A 213 -11.41 -7.69 5.54
N CYS A 214 -10.61 -7.75 4.47
CA CYS A 214 -10.13 -9.01 3.90
C CYS A 214 -9.24 -9.80 4.87
N ARG A 215 -8.38 -9.09 5.62
CA ARG A 215 -7.47 -9.64 6.63
C ARG A 215 -8.24 -10.29 7.79
N HIS A 216 -9.30 -9.63 8.28
CA HIS A 216 -10.08 -10.10 9.42
C HIS A 216 -11.15 -11.16 9.07
N ALA A 217 -11.71 -11.13 7.86
CA ALA A 217 -12.84 -11.98 7.46
C ALA A 217 -12.61 -12.83 6.18
N LYS A 218 -11.35 -13.08 5.79
CA LYS A 218 -10.95 -13.96 4.67
C LYS A 218 -11.77 -13.74 3.37
N VAL A 219 -12.01 -12.47 3.07
CA VAL A 219 -12.92 -12.02 1.99
C VAL A 219 -12.19 -11.87 0.65
N SER A 220 -10.85 -11.83 0.66
CA SER A 220 -10.01 -11.54 -0.50
C SER A 220 -10.28 -12.49 -1.67
N LEU A 221 -10.75 -11.94 -2.80
CA LEU A 221 -11.01 -12.73 -4.00
C LEU A 221 -9.73 -13.21 -4.70
N LEU A 222 -8.59 -12.59 -4.40
CA LEU A 222 -7.24 -13.08 -4.69
C LEU A 222 -6.66 -13.69 -3.40
N PRO A 223 -6.25 -14.98 -3.38
CA PRO A 223 -5.76 -15.65 -2.18
C PRO A 223 -4.27 -15.33 -1.93
N ASN A 224 -3.91 -14.05 -1.87
CA ASN A 224 -2.55 -13.61 -1.57
C ASN A 224 -2.37 -13.44 -0.05
N GLN A 225 -2.72 -14.49 0.72
CA GLN A 225 -2.59 -14.50 2.18
C GLN A 225 -1.11 -14.45 2.57
N LEU A 226 -0.68 -13.33 3.15
CA LEU A 226 0.65 -13.20 3.70
C LEU A 226 0.68 -13.90 5.07
N ALA A 227 1.79 -14.56 5.42
CA ALA A 227 1.87 -15.35 6.66
C ALA A 227 1.71 -14.52 7.95
N SER A 228 1.76 -13.18 7.85
CA SER A 228 1.35 -12.23 8.88
C SER A 228 -0.11 -12.40 9.31
N ASP A 229 -1.01 -12.66 8.36
CA ASP A 229 -2.44 -12.52 8.55
C ASP A 229 -3.00 -13.72 9.34
N THR A 230 -2.33 -14.86 9.23
CA THR A 230 -2.59 -16.02 10.08
C THR A 230 -2.31 -15.72 11.54
N ARG A 231 -1.22 -14.98 11.86
CA ARG A 231 -0.83 -14.65 13.24
C ARG A 231 -1.87 -13.79 13.98
N ILE A 232 -2.52 -12.86 13.27
CA ILE A 232 -3.61 -12.04 13.85
C ILE A 232 -4.87 -12.90 14.03
N SER A 233 -5.20 -13.78 13.08
CA SER A 233 -6.37 -14.67 13.19
C SER A 233 -6.29 -15.69 14.34
N SER A 234 -5.11 -15.89 14.94
CA SER A 234 -4.86 -16.76 16.09
C SER A 234 -4.74 -16.02 17.44
N LEU A 235 -4.84 -14.68 17.49
CA LEU A 235 -4.50 -13.93 18.70
C LEU A 235 -5.70 -13.67 19.63
N LYS A 236 -5.59 -14.21 20.84
CA LYS A 236 -6.40 -13.96 22.05
C LYS A 236 -7.90 -14.34 21.96
N LEU A 237 -8.23 -15.42 22.67
CA LEU A 237 -9.59 -15.70 23.16
C LEU A 237 -10.06 -14.51 24.01
N LYS A 238 -10.88 -13.64 23.43
CA LYS A 238 -11.60 -12.57 24.11
C LYS A 238 -12.89 -13.18 24.70
N VAL A 239 -13.26 -12.80 25.92
CA VAL A 239 -14.44 -13.34 26.62
C VAL A 239 -15.70 -13.19 25.72
N PRO A 240 -16.60 -14.18 25.63
CA PRO A 240 -17.76 -14.12 24.74
C PRO A 240 -18.65 -12.90 25.04
N SER A 241 -18.75 -11.98 24.09
CA SER A 241 -19.72 -10.89 24.09
C SER A 241 -20.73 -11.06 22.95
N ALA A 242 -21.94 -10.54 23.13
CA ALA A 242 -22.98 -10.54 22.08
C ALA A 242 -22.56 -9.72 20.83
N GLU A 243 -21.57 -8.84 20.95
CA GLU A 243 -20.96 -8.12 19.82
C GLU A 243 -19.95 -8.99 19.07
N LEU A 244 -19.12 -9.76 19.80
CA LEU A 244 -18.19 -10.73 19.22
C LEU A 244 -18.97 -11.80 18.43
N GLU A 245 -20.02 -12.38 19.02
CA GLU A 245 -20.85 -13.39 18.37
C GLU A 245 -21.54 -12.85 17.11
N ARG A 246 -22.06 -11.61 17.15
CA ARG A 246 -22.58 -10.90 15.98
C ARG A 246 -21.52 -10.72 14.89
N SER A 247 -20.31 -10.29 15.27
CA SER A 247 -19.20 -10.09 14.32
C SER A 247 -18.79 -11.41 13.64
N LEU A 248 -18.78 -12.52 14.39
CA LEU A 248 -18.55 -13.87 13.87
C LEU A 248 -19.66 -14.30 12.90
N ARG A 249 -20.93 -14.11 13.27
CA ARG A 249 -22.09 -14.46 12.42
C ARG A 249 -22.13 -13.67 11.10
N ILE A 250 -21.72 -12.39 11.11
CA ILE A 250 -21.57 -11.57 9.89
C ILE A 250 -20.36 -12.05 9.07
N LYS A 251 -19.23 -12.32 9.73
CA LYS A 251 -18.01 -12.87 9.11
C LYS A 251 -18.27 -14.21 8.43
N GLU A 252 -18.99 -15.13 9.04
CA GLU A 252 -19.34 -16.43 8.44
C GLU A 252 -20.21 -16.27 7.19
N ARG A 253 -21.22 -15.40 7.23
CA ARG A 253 -22.04 -15.08 6.03
C ARG A 253 -21.20 -14.45 4.92
N LEU A 254 -20.22 -13.61 5.27
CA LEU A 254 -19.29 -12.99 4.33
C LEU A 254 -18.21 -13.97 3.82
N GLU A 255 -17.78 -14.94 4.63
CA GLU A 255 -16.85 -16.01 4.26
C GLU A 255 -17.51 -17.04 3.33
N ALA A 256 -18.78 -17.40 3.57
CA ALA A 256 -19.54 -18.34 2.77
C ALA A 256 -20.10 -17.75 1.46
N SER A 257 -20.61 -16.51 1.47
CA SER A 257 -21.29 -15.94 0.31
C SER A 257 -20.30 -15.38 -0.73
N LEU A 258 -19.97 -16.19 -1.74
CA LEU A 258 -19.22 -15.76 -2.93
C LEU A 258 -19.86 -14.53 -3.62
N GLY A 259 -21.19 -14.38 -3.53
CA GLY A 259 -21.91 -13.20 -4.00
C GLY A 259 -21.53 -11.94 -3.22
N LEU A 260 -21.50 -12.01 -1.89
CA LEU A 260 -21.15 -10.88 -1.04
C LEU A 260 -19.67 -10.50 -1.16
N LYS A 261 -18.76 -11.49 -1.33
CA LYS A 261 -17.33 -11.23 -1.65
C LYS A 261 -17.16 -10.43 -2.95
N LYS A 262 -17.98 -10.74 -3.97
CA LYS A 262 -18.01 -9.98 -5.23
C LYS A 262 -18.61 -8.58 -5.03
N LEU A 263 -19.72 -8.46 -4.32
CA LEU A 263 -20.35 -7.16 -4.06
C LEU A 263 -19.41 -6.20 -3.32
N LEU A 264 -18.73 -6.67 -2.28
CA LEU A 264 -17.74 -5.88 -1.54
C LEU A 264 -16.60 -5.39 -2.44
N LEU A 265 -16.07 -6.26 -3.30
CA LEU A 265 -15.05 -5.85 -4.28
C LEU A 265 -15.60 -4.81 -5.27
N MET A 266 -16.82 -5.01 -5.79
CA MET A 266 -17.44 -4.06 -6.73
C MET A 266 -17.64 -2.68 -6.07
N LEU A 267 -18.03 -2.64 -4.79
CA LEU A 267 -18.16 -1.42 -3.99
C LEU A 267 -16.82 -0.66 -3.89
N VAL A 268 -15.73 -1.37 -3.58
CA VAL A 268 -14.38 -0.80 -3.41
C VAL A 268 -13.78 -0.35 -4.75
N LEU A 269 -14.00 -1.12 -5.82
CA LEU A 269 -13.64 -0.72 -7.18
C LEU A 269 -14.39 0.53 -7.62
N ALA A 270 -15.69 0.64 -7.28
CA ALA A 270 -16.50 1.82 -7.60
C ALA A 270 -16.01 3.06 -6.85
N GLY A 271 -15.87 2.98 -5.52
CA GLY A 271 -15.32 4.07 -4.71
C GLY A 271 -13.94 4.52 -5.20
N THR A 272 -13.02 3.59 -5.43
CA THR A 272 -11.68 3.94 -5.93
C THR A 272 -11.71 4.56 -7.33
N SER A 273 -12.62 4.12 -8.22
CA SER A 273 -12.77 4.74 -9.54
C SER A 273 -13.30 6.18 -9.47
N MET A 274 -14.12 6.48 -8.45
CA MET A 274 -14.59 7.84 -8.16
C MET A 274 -13.50 8.70 -7.50
N VAL A 275 -12.64 8.13 -6.62
CA VAL A 275 -11.45 8.83 -6.08
C VAL A 275 -10.45 9.18 -7.20
N ILE A 276 -10.26 8.30 -8.19
CA ILE A 276 -9.45 8.60 -9.38
C ILE A 276 -10.10 9.68 -10.26
N ALA A 277 -11.43 9.77 -10.25
CA ALA A 277 -12.19 10.79 -10.98
C ALA A 277 -12.13 12.16 -10.27
N ASP A 278 -12.27 12.20 -8.96
CA ASP A 278 -12.02 13.40 -8.15
C ASP A 278 -10.59 13.94 -8.37
N GLY A 279 -9.57 13.08 -8.39
CA GLY A 279 -8.20 13.46 -8.79
C GLY A 279 -8.02 14.05 -10.20
N VAL A 280 -9.07 14.05 -11.04
CA VAL A 280 -9.15 14.80 -12.30
C VAL A 280 -9.94 16.11 -12.14
N VAL A 281 -10.95 16.16 -11.26
CA VAL A 281 -11.79 17.34 -11.01
C VAL A 281 -11.13 18.34 -10.07
N THR A 282 -10.53 17.95 -8.94
CA THR A 282 -9.87 18.88 -8.01
C THR A 282 -8.88 19.82 -8.70
N PRO A 283 -7.98 19.33 -9.59
CA PRO A 283 -7.07 20.20 -10.32
C PRO A 283 -7.78 21.18 -11.24
N ALA A 284 -8.82 20.75 -11.95
CA ALA A 284 -9.61 21.59 -12.85
C ALA A 284 -10.35 22.69 -12.07
N MET A 285 -11.05 22.30 -11.00
CA MET A 285 -11.88 23.20 -10.20
C MET A 285 -11.05 24.23 -9.43
N SER A 286 -10.04 23.79 -8.67
CA SER A 286 -9.24 24.67 -7.82
C SER A 286 -8.44 25.69 -8.64
N VAL A 287 -7.82 25.27 -9.73
CA VAL A 287 -7.06 26.17 -10.62
C VAL A 287 -7.99 27.16 -11.33
N MET A 288 -9.06 26.69 -11.95
CA MET A 288 -9.98 27.58 -12.68
C MET A 288 -10.66 28.58 -11.74
N SER A 289 -11.01 28.19 -10.52
CA SER A 289 -11.57 29.10 -9.51
C SER A 289 -10.54 30.15 -9.08
N ALA A 290 -9.28 29.76 -8.82
CA ALA A 290 -8.22 30.68 -8.45
C ALA A 290 -7.82 31.65 -9.58
N VAL A 291 -7.91 31.22 -10.85
CA VAL A 291 -7.65 32.06 -12.02
C VAL A 291 -8.85 32.97 -12.35
N ARG A 292 -10.11 32.54 -12.12
CA ARG A 292 -11.32 33.37 -12.32
C ARG A 292 -11.27 34.66 -11.48
N GLY A 293 -10.58 34.66 -10.34
CA GLY A 293 -10.31 35.88 -9.56
C GLY A 293 -9.60 37.00 -10.34
N LEU A 294 -8.90 36.69 -11.44
CA LEU A 294 -8.29 37.72 -12.30
C LEU A 294 -9.34 38.62 -12.98
N LYS A 295 -10.57 38.12 -13.20
CA LYS A 295 -11.70 38.90 -13.75
C LYS A 295 -12.12 40.04 -12.83
N VAL A 296 -12.04 39.85 -11.50
CA VAL A 296 -12.28 40.90 -10.49
C VAL A 296 -11.16 41.96 -10.52
N GLY A 297 -9.91 41.53 -10.66
CA GLY A 297 -8.75 42.44 -10.70
C GLY A 297 -8.57 43.20 -12.01
N LEU A 298 -9.05 42.63 -13.13
CA LEU A 298 -8.93 43.17 -14.48
C LEU A 298 -10.20 42.84 -15.30
N PRO A 299 -11.17 43.76 -15.43
CA PRO A 299 -12.44 43.52 -16.15
C PRO A 299 -12.27 43.35 -17.67
N LEU A 300 -11.04 43.50 -18.20
CA LEU A 300 -10.65 43.20 -19.58
C LEU A 300 -10.45 41.69 -19.85
N VAL A 301 -10.54 40.83 -18.82
CA VAL A 301 -10.26 39.40 -18.93
C VAL A 301 -11.55 38.60 -19.17
N GLU A 302 -11.77 38.25 -20.43
CA GLU A 302 -12.85 37.36 -20.87
C GLU A 302 -12.65 35.90 -20.40
N GLN A 303 -13.73 35.09 -20.42
CA GLN A 303 -13.72 33.70 -19.95
C GLN A 303 -12.69 32.83 -20.69
N ASP A 304 -12.53 33.02 -22.00
CA ASP A 304 -11.56 32.27 -22.81
C ASP A 304 -10.11 32.49 -22.35
N HIS A 305 -9.78 33.70 -21.86
CA HIS A 305 -8.48 33.98 -21.26
C HIS A 305 -8.29 33.24 -19.93
N VAL A 306 -9.33 33.15 -19.08
CA VAL A 306 -9.31 32.36 -17.84
C VAL A 306 -9.06 30.88 -18.13
N VAL A 307 -9.74 30.32 -19.15
CA VAL A 307 -9.56 28.93 -19.58
C VAL A 307 -8.13 28.68 -20.09
N MET A 308 -7.61 29.55 -20.97
CA MET A 308 -6.26 29.41 -21.53
C MET A 308 -5.15 29.55 -20.48
N ILE A 309 -5.29 30.46 -19.51
CA ILE A 309 -4.36 30.58 -18.38
C ILE A 309 -4.44 29.32 -17.49
N SER A 310 -5.64 28.81 -17.22
CA SER A 310 -5.83 27.58 -16.43
C SER A 310 -5.19 26.35 -17.09
N VAL A 311 -5.32 26.20 -18.40
CA VAL A 311 -4.65 25.15 -19.20
C VAL A 311 -3.12 25.24 -19.08
N ALA A 312 -2.54 26.43 -19.22
CA ALA A 312 -1.10 26.64 -19.05
C ALA A 312 -0.64 26.31 -17.61
N TYR A 313 -1.42 26.71 -16.61
CA TYR A 313 -1.16 26.46 -15.20
C TYR A 313 -1.15 24.96 -14.88
N LEU A 314 -2.13 24.20 -15.37
CA LEU A 314 -2.21 22.74 -15.21
C LEU A 314 -0.98 22.03 -15.81
N ILE A 315 -0.55 22.42 -17.02
CA ILE A 315 0.64 21.85 -17.67
C ILE A 315 1.90 22.09 -16.82
N VAL A 316 2.07 23.28 -16.26
CA VAL A 316 3.19 23.61 -15.37
C VAL A 316 3.10 22.79 -14.07
N LEU A 317 1.92 22.72 -13.45
CA LEU A 317 1.67 21.99 -12.21
C LEU A 317 2.04 20.51 -12.31
N PHE A 318 1.44 19.79 -13.26
CA PHE A 318 1.71 18.36 -13.45
C PHE A 318 3.12 18.05 -13.96
N SER A 319 3.80 19.01 -14.59
CA SER A 319 5.23 18.91 -14.90
C SER A 319 6.10 19.03 -13.64
N LEU A 320 5.72 19.92 -12.70
CA LEU A 320 6.45 20.17 -11.46
C LEU A 320 6.26 19.06 -10.40
N GLN A 321 5.19 18.26 -10.43
CA GLN A 321 4.97 17.15 -9.48
C GLN A 321 6.14 16.16 -9.38
N LYS A 322 6.91 15.98 -10.47
CA LYS A 322 8.13 15.16 -10.51
C LYS A 322 9.24 15.65 -9.55
N VAL A 323 9.25 16.95 -9.20
CA VAL A 323 10.25 17.53 -8.31
C VAL A 323 9.91 17.15 -6.87
N GLY A 324 10.67 16.18 -6.34
CA GLY A 324 10.25 15.32 -5.23
C GLY A 324 9.77 16.03 -3.96
N THR A 325 8.72 15.46 -3.37
CA THR A 325 7.98 15.94 -2.19
C THR A 325 8.88 16.38 -1.03
N SER A 326 9.98 15.67 -0.79
CA SER A 326 10.95 16.00 0.27
C SER A 326 11.70 17.33 0.11
N LYS A 327 11.70 17.98 -1.07
CA LYS A 327 12.27 19.33 -1.26
C LYS A 327 11.20 20.42 -1.19
N ILE A 328 10.12 20.28 -1.96
CA ILE A 328 9.08 21.32 -2.07
C ILE A 328 8.14 21.33 -0.85
N GLY A 329 7.88 20.16 -0.23
CA GLY A 329 6.99 20.02 0.93
C GLY A 329 7.38 20.86 2.16
N LEU A 330 8.64 21.28 2.27
CA LEU A 330 9.10 22.17 3.33
C LEU A 330 8.63 23.62 3.16
N ALA A 331 8.38 24.07 1.92
CA ALA A 331 7.84 25.39 1.60
C ALA A 331 6.30 25.38 1.51
N ILE A 332 5.71 24.25 1.11
CA ILE A 332 4.25 24.09 0.98
C ILE A 332 3.53 24.29 2.32
N GLY A 333 4.03 23.70 3.41
CA GLY A 333 3.43 23.81 4.74
C GLY A 333 3.25 25.27 5.21
N PRO A 334 4.33 26.08 5.24
CA PRO A 334 4.24 27.50 5.54
C PRO A 334 3.35 28.30 4.57
N ALA A 335 3.35 27.97 3.27
CA ALA A 335 2.48 28.64 2.30
C ALA A 335 0.98 28.40 2.59
N LEU A 336 0.59 27.15 2.92
CA LEU A 336 -0.79 26.85 3.29
C LEU A 336 -1.17 27.39 4.68
N PHE A 337 -0.21 27.50 5.61
CA PHE A 337 -0.43 28.21 6.88
C PHE A 337 -0.75 29.69 6.66
N VAL A 338 0.00 30.37 5.78
CA VAL A 338 -0.25 31.76 5.39
C VAL A 338 -1.61 31.90 4.69
N TRP A 339 -2.00 30.93 3.85
CA TRP A 339 -3.34 30.88 3.26
C TRP A 339 -4.45 30.83 4.34
N PHE A 340 -4.41 29.87 5.27
CA PHE A 340 -5.40 29.79 6.35
C PHE A 340 -5.43 31.04 7.23
N CYS A 341 -4.28 31.64 7.54
CA CYS A 341 -4.21 32.90 8.27
C CYS A 341 -4.82 34.06 7.47
N SER A 342 -4.61 34.13 6.15
CA SER A 342 -5.22 35.15 5.30
C SER A 342 -6.74 34.99 5.20
N LEU A 343 -7.24 33.75 5.06
CA LEU A 343 -8.66 33.43 5.04
C LEU A 343 -9.36 33.83 6.35
N GLY A 344 -8.77 33.47 7.51
CA GLY A 344 -9.29 33.87 8.81
C GLY A 344 -9.22 35.39 9.05
N GLY A 345 -8.15 36.04 8.60
CA GLY A 345 -7.97 37.49 8.73
C GLY A 345 -8.97 38.31 7.90
N ILE A 346 -9.21 37.92 6.65
CA ILE A 346 -10.25 38.52 5.78
C ILE A 346 -11.64 38.21 6.38
N GLY A 347 -11.83 36.99 6.89
CA GLY A 347 -13.03 36.58 7.61
C GLY A 347 -13.42 37.53 8.74
N ILE A 348 -12.47 37.79 9.65
CA ILE A 348 -12.64 38.72 10.77
C ILE A 348 -12.83 40.17 10.29
N TYR A 349 -12.05 40.63 9.30
CA TYR A 349 -12.17 41.98 8.75
C TYR A 349 -13.56 42.25 8.17
N ASN A 350 -14.11 41.32 7.38
CA ASN A 350 -15.43 41.48 6.79
C ASN A 350 -16.54 41.40 7.84
N LEU A 351 -16.44 40.51 8.83
CA LEU A 351 -17.40 40.43 9.94
C LEU A 351 -17.45 41.71 10.79
N VAL A 352 -16.30 42.38 10.98
CA VAL A 352 -16.21 43.65 11.71
C VAL A 352 -16.70 44.85 10.87
N LYS A 353 -16.57 44.79 9.54
CA LYS A 353 -16.89 45.89 8.62
C LYS A 353 -18.33 45.89 8.10
N HIS A 354 -18.89 44.70 7.87
CA HIS A 354 -20.22 44.48 7.32
C HIS A 354 -21.19 44.02 8.44
N ASP A 355 -22.16 43.14 8.18
CA ASP A 355 -23.16 42.75 9.17
C ASP A 355 -22.68 41.63 10.12
N ASN A 356 -22.84 41.86 11.44
CA ASN A 356 -22.59 40.86 12.48
C ASN A 356 -23.76 39.88 12.66
N SER A 357 -24.95 40.16 12.11
CA SER A 357 -26.12 39.26 12.12
C SER A 357 -25.82 37.89 11.52
N VAL A 358 -24.80 37.78 10.67
CA VAL A 358 -24.35 36.53 10.05
C VAL A 358 -24.03 35.46 11.12
N LEU A 359 -23.64 35.85 12.34
CA LEU A 359 -23.44 34.94 13.48
C LEU A 359 -24.70 34.17 13.90
N LYS A 360 -25.91 34.63 13.50
CA LYS A 360 -27.17 33.89 13.69
C LYS A 360 -27.14 32.52 12.99
N ALA A 361 -26.31 32.33 11.95
CA ALA A 361 -26.17 31.07 11.22
C ALA A 361 -25.68 29.88 12.08
N PHE A 362 -25.08 30.12 13.24
CA PHE A 362 -24.78 29.04 14.20
C PHE A 362 -26.04 28.37 14.78
N ASN A 363 -27.20 29.03 14.72
CA ASN A 363 -28.49 28.45 15.09
C ASN A 363 -29.08 27.66 13.89
N PRO A 364 -29.24 26.33 13.98
CA PRO A 364 -29.69 25.50 12.86
C PRO A 364 -31.14 25.76 12.44
N VAL A 365 -31.92 26.53 13.21
CA VAL A 365 -33.27 26.97 12.84
C VAL A 365 -33.26 27.79 11.54
N HIS A 366 -32.17 28.48 11.19
CA HIS A 366 -32.07 29.17 9.88
C HIS A 366 -32.03 28.20 8.69
N ILE A 367 -31.55 26.96 8.85
CA ILE A 367 -31.66 25.91 7.82
C ILE A 367 -33.14 25.57 7.58
N TYR A 368 -33.93 25.41 8.65
CA TYR A 368 -35.38 25.17 8.51
C TYR A 368 -36.10 26.33 7.82
N TYR A 369 -35.75 27.59 8.12
CA TYR A 369 -36.33 28.74 7.43
C TYR A 369 -35.92 28.82 5.95
N TYR A 370 -34.68 28.46 5.60
CA TYR A 370 -34.21 28.38 4.22
C TYR A 370 -35.07 27.43 3.37
N PHE A 371 -35.22 26.17 3.82
CA PHE A 371 -36.07 25.19 3.14
C PHE A 371 -37.57 25.52 3.18
N LYS A 372 -38.02 26.35 4.14
CA LYS A 372 -39.42 26.79 4.24
C LYS A 372 -39.76 27.91 3.23
N ARG A 373 -38.79 28.71 2.78
CA ARG A 373 -39.02 29.80 1.80
C ARG A 373 -39.13 29.24 0.37
N ASP A 374 -38.09 28.56 -0.09
CA ASP A 374 -38.10 27.88 -1.40
C ASP A 374 -37.40 26.51 -1.26
N SER A 375 -38.21 25.47 -1.08
CA SER A 375 -37.72 24.10 -0.89
C SER A 375 -37.03 23.53 -2.14
N VAL A 376 -37.26 24.08 -3.33
CA VAL A 376 -36.68 23.58 -4.59
C VAL A 376 -35.33 24.23 -4.85
N LYS A 377 -35.21 25.56 -4.71
CA LYS A 377 -33.91 26.25 -4.76
C LYS A 377 -33.00 25.78 -3.63
N ALA A 378 -33.51 25.68 -2.39
CA ALA A 378 -32.75 25.15 -1.26
C ALA A 378 -32.28 23.70 -1.49
N TRP A 379 -33.04 22.88 -2.21
CA TRP A 379 -32.62 21.53 -2.59
C TRP A 379 -31.44 21.53 -3.57
N TYR A 380 -31.45 22.37 -4.61
CA TYR A 380 -30.31 22.49 -5.53
C TYR A 380 -29.07 23.11 -4.87
N SER A 381 -29.29 24.06 -3.94
CA SER A 381 -28.27 24.71 -3.13
C SER A 381 -27.38 23.71 -2.36
N LEU A 382 -27.95 22.59 -1.90
CA LEU A 382 -27.20 21.51 -1.23
C LEU A 382 -26.01 20.99 -2.06
N GLY A 383 -26.15 20.90 -3.38
CA GLY A 383 -25.08 20.42 -4.26
C GLY A 383 -23.86 21.35 -4.29
N GLY A 384 -24.08 22.67 -4.19
CA GLY A 384 -23.02 23.65 -4.00
C GLY A 384 -22.49 23.68 -2.57
N CYS A 385 -23.38 23.56 -1.57
CA CYS A 385 -23.01 23.51 -0.15
C CYS A 385 -22.01 22.39 0.17
N LEU A 386 -22.24 21.18 -0.35
CA LEU A 386 -21.36 20.02 -0.21
C LEU A 386 -19.90 20.36 -0.53
N LEU A 387 -19.65 21.25 -1.49
CA LEU A 387 -18.31 21.60 -1.94
C LEU A 387 -17.42 22.15 -0.82
N CYS A 388 -17.97 22.66 0.29
CA CYS A 388 -17.17 23.02 1.48
C CYS A 388 -16.41 21.83 2.10
N ALA A 389 -16.96 20.62 1.99
CA ALA A 389 -16.42 19.38 2.56
C ALA A 389 -15.54 18.57 1.59
N THR A 390 -15.35 19.04 0.35
CA THR A 390 -14.48 18.37 -0.63
C THR A 390 -13.04 18.25 -0.12
N GLY A 391 -12.43 17.09 -0.35
CA GLY A 391 -11.11 16.76 0.19
C GLY A 391 -11.14 16.07 1.56
N SER A 392 -12.33 15.73 2.08
CA SER A 392 -12.44 14.89 3.28
C SER A 392 -11.96 13.45 3.02
N GLU A 393 -12.23 12.87 1.84
CA GLU A 393 -11.62 11.59 1.45
C GLU A 393 -10.12 11.77 1.13
N ALA A 394 -9.70 12.89 0.51
CA ALA A 394 -8.28 13.14 0.22
C ALA A 394 -7.42 13.06 1.51
N MET A 395 -7.88 13.69 2.59
CA MET A 395 -7.30 13.60 3.93
C MET A 395 -7.25 12.15 4.48
N PHE A 396 -8.22 11.31 4.15
CA PHE A 396 -8.25 9.91 4.57
C PHE A 396 -7.33 9.01 3.72
N ALA A 397 -7.30 9.22 2.40
CA ALA A 397 -6.45 8.45 1.47
C ALA A 397 -4.95 8.74 1.65
N ASP A 398 -4.58 9.98 2.00
CA ASP A 398 -3.20 10.39 2.29
C ASP A 398 -2.80 10.25 3.78
N LEU A 399 -3.59 9.52 4.59
CA LEU A 399 -3.27 9.22 6.00
C LEU A 399 -1.90 8.52 6.18
N CYS A 400 -1.41 7.81 5.15
CA CYS A 400 -0.14 7.06 5.16
C CYS A 400 1.13 7.88 5.45
N TYR A 401 1.01 9.21 5.58
CA TYR A 401 2.10 10.13 5.86
C TYR A 401 2.22 10.57 7.33
N PHE A 402 1.13 10.56 8.12
CA PHE A 402 1.06 11.27 9.40
C PHE A 402 0.19 10.56 10.44
N SER A 403 0.48 10.79 11.73
CA SER A 403 -0.33 10.24 12.82
C SER A 403 -1.72 10.89 12.90
N VAL A 404 -2.77 10.08 13.02
CA VAL A 404 -4.18 10.51 13.17
C VAL A 404 -4.35 11.67 14.16
N ARG A 405 -3.74 11.57 15.36
CA ARG A 405 -3.83 12.62 16.41
C ARG A 405 -3.32 13.99 15.95
N ALA A 406 -2.29 14.04 15.09
CA ALA A 406 -1.78 15.30 14.57
C ALA A 406 -2.73 15.92 13.54
N ILE A 407 -3.35 15.10 12.69
CA ILE A 407 -4.41 15.55 11.76
C ILE A 407 -5.61 16.08 12.56
N GLN A 408 -6.04 15.36 13.61
CA GLN A 408 -7.13 15.78 14.50
C GLN A 408 -6.88 17.15 15.15
N LEU A 409 -5.71 17.36 15.75
CA LEU A 409 -5.36 18.63 16.39
C LEU A 409 -5.24 19.78 15.38
N ILE A 410 -4.57 19.56 14.25
CA ILE A 410 -4.41 20.60 13.22
C ILE A 410 -5.77 20.97 12.60
N PHE A 411 -6.65 19.99 12.38
CA PHE A 411 -7.97 20.29 11.83
C PHE A 411 -8.83 21.09 12.81
N ALA A 412 -8.94 20.63 14.07
CA ALA A 412 -9.81 21.24 15.07
C ALA A 412 -9.36 22.65 15.50
N PHE A 413 -8.04 22.90 15.63
CA PHE A 413 -7.51 24.15 16.18
C PHE A 413 -6.97 25.15 15.14
N LEU A 414 -6.83 24.77 13.87
CA LEU A 414 -6.36 25.68 12.81
C LEU A 414 -7.27 25.67 11.59
N VAL A 415 -7.46 24.51 10.94
CA VAL A 415 -8.13 24.45 9.62
C VAL A 415 -9.62 24.81 9.74
N LEU A 416 -10.36 24.15 10.63
CA LEU A 416 -11.80 24.39 10.79
C LEU A 416 -12.12 25.83 11.27
N PRO A 417 -11.43 26.42 12.27
CA PRO A 417 -11.64 27.83 12.63
C PRO A 417 -11.37 28.80 11.47
N CYS A 418 -10.30 28.61 10.71
CA CYS A 418 -9.98 29.46 9.56
C CYS A 418 -11.01 29.33 8.42
N LEU A 419 -11.50 28.11 8.14
CA LEU A 419 -12.56 27.88 7.16
C LEU A 419 -13.89 28.54 7.59
N LEU A 420 -14.31 28.32 8.84
CA LEU A 420 -15.54 28.92 9.38
C LEU A 420 -15.49 30.45 9.34
N LEU A 421 -14.37 31.06 9.74
CA LEU A 421 -14.16 32.52 9.62
C LEU A 421 -14.20 33.00 8.16
N GLY A 422 -13.61 32.25 7.23
CA GLY A 422 -13.66 32.55 5.81
C GLY A 422 -15.09 32.57 5.24
N TYR A 423 -15.91 31.58 5.59
CA TYR A 423 -17.32 31.53 5.18
C TYR A 423 -18.17 32.60 5.88
N LEU A 424 -17.95 32.85 7.17
CA LEU A 424 -18.58 33.96 7.91
C LEU A 424 -18.32 35.31 7.24
N GLY A 425 -17.07 35.61 6.86
CA GLY A 425 -16.72 36.88 6.22
C GLY A 425 -17.18 37.01 4.77
N GLN A 426 -17.28 35.91 4.00
CA GLN A 426 -17.91 35.94 2.68
C GLN A 426 -19.41 36.22 2.80
N ALA A 427 -20.11 35.54 3.71
CA ALA A 427 -21.52 35.77 3.97
C ALA A 427 -21.78 37.21 4.47
N ALA A 428 -20.93 37.75 5.34
CA ALA A 428 -21.02 39.14 5.80
C ALA A 428 -20.87 40.16 4.66
N TYR A 429 -19.93 39.95 3.72
CA TYR A 429 -19.80 40.79 2.53
C TYR A 429 -21.05 40.75 1.63
N LEU A 430 -21.63 39.56 1.43
CA LEU A 430 -22.82 39.36 0.58
C LEU A 430 -24.08 40.01 1.17
N MET A 431 -24.21 40.18 2.49
CA MET A 431 -25.36 40.87 3.11
C MET A 431 -25.56 42.30 2.58
N ASP A 432 -24.46 42.97 2.20
CA ASP A 432 -24.48 44.32 1.66
C ASP A 432 -24.43 44.34 0.11
N ASN A 433 -24.00 43.23 -0.52
CA ASN A 433 -23.65 43.14 -1.95
C ASN A 433 -24.20 41.85 -2.57
N ASN A 434 -25.53 41.71 -2.63
CA ASN A 434 -26.20 40.49 -3.10
C ASN A 434 -25.82 40.07 -4.53
N ASP A 435 -25.53 41.03 -5.43
CA ASP A 435 -25.25 40.78 -6.85
C ASP A 435 -23.87 40.14 -7.10
N ASP A 436 -22.94 40.20 -6.14
CA ASP A 436 -21.55 39.72 -6.27
C ASP A 436 -21.40 38.18 -6.14
N ALA A 437 -22.50 37.45 -5.99
CA ALA A 437 -22.52 36.03 -5.62
C ALA A 437 -21.66 35.10 -6.51
N GLU A 438 -21.56 35.40 -7.82
CA GLU A 438 -20.70 34.69 -8.79
C GLU A 438 -19.21 34.61 -8.36
N GLN A 439 -18.71 35.65 -7.69
CA GLN A 439 -17.29 35.87 -7.41
C GLN A 439 -17.04 36.17 -5.92
N ALA A 440 -18.00 35.80 -5.06
CA ALA A 440 -18.09 36.13 -3.63
C ALA A 440 -16.75 36.15 -2.88
N PHE A 441 -15.91 35.11 -3.00
CA PHE A 441 -14.60 35.10 -2.34
C PHE A 441 -13.73 36.30 -2.75
N PHE A 442 -13.53 36.53 -4.04
CA PHE A 442 -12.63 37.57 -4.55
C PHE A 442 -13.21 38.98 -4.42
N SER A 443 -14.52 39.17 -4.60
CA SER A 443 -15.19 40.46 -4.33
C SER A 443 -15.09 40.84 -2.84
N SER A 444 -15.12 39.85 -1.94
CA SER A 444 -15.01 40.09 -0.49
C SER A 444 -13.62 40.52 0.01
N ILE A 445 -12.59 40.62 -0.85
CA ILE A 445 -11.23 40.98 -0.44
C ILE A 445 -11.03 42.51 -0.54
N PRO A 446 -10.59 43.21 0.54
CA PRO A 446 -10.28 44.64 0.44
C PRO A 446 -9.16 44.91 -0.57
N SER A 447 -9.37 45.91 -1.44
CA SER A 447 -8.55 46.20 -2.62
C SER A 447 -7.04 46.32 -2.35
N SER A 448 -6.63 46.90 -1.21
CA SER A 448 -5.22 47.01 -0.80
C SER A 448 -4.52 45.66 -0.58
N THR A 449 -5.28 44.59 -0.31
CA THR A 449 -4.77 43.24 0.02
C THR A 449 -5.09 42.22 -1.09
N PHE A 450 -5.84 42.63 -2.13
CA PHE A 450 -6.29 41.78 -3.23
C PHE A 450 -5.15 41.02 -3.91
N TRP A 451 -4.13 41.73 -4.41
CA TRP A 451 -3.02 41.11 -5.16
C TRP A 451 -2.19 40.10 -4.34
N PRO A 452 -1.79 40.37 -3.08
CA PRO A 452 -1.21 39.36 -2.20
C PRO A 452 -2.08 38.11 -2.04
N VAL A 453 -3.38 38.28 -1.77
CA VAL A 453 -4.29 37.15 -1.51
C VAL A 453 -4.56 36.35 -2.79
N PHE A 454 -4.71 36.99 -3.95
CA PHE A 454 -4.81 36.33 -5.25
C PHE A 454 -3.60 35.44 -5.55
N LEU A 455 -2.38 35.92 -5.26
CA LEU A 455 -1.16 35.13 -5.42
C LEU A 455 -1.13 33.93 -4.46
N ILE A 456 -1.54 34.11 -3.20
CA ILE A 456 -1.60 33.03 -2.21
C ILE A 456 -2.70 32.00 -2.58
N ALA A 457 -3.86 32.44 -3.09
CA ALA A 457 -4.95 31.57 -3.54
C ALA A 457 -4.52 30.67 -4.71
N ASN A 458 -3.77 31.20 -5.68
CA ASN A 458 -3.21 30.41 -6.77
C ASN A 458 -2.18 29.37 -6.27
N ILE A 459 -1.36 29.74 -5.27
CA ILE A 459 -0.47 28.78 -4.59
C ILE A 459 -1.29 27.72 -3.84
N ALA A 460 -2.37 28.09 -3.15
CA ALA A 460 -3.25 27.15 -2.44
C ALA A 460 -3.91 26.14 -3.41
N ALA A 461 -4.42 26.59 -4.57
CA ALA A 461 -4.94 25.72 -5.61
C ALA A 461 -3.90 24.72 -6.14
N LEU A 462 -2.63 25.14 -6.28
CA LEU A 462 -1.53 24.23 -6.63
C LEU A 462 -1.29 23.16 -5.55
N ILE A 463 -1.54 23.50 -4.28
CA ILE A 463 -1.38 22.58 -3.13
C ILE A 463 -2.59 21.64 -3.00
N ALA A 464 -3.82 22.10 -3.29
CA ALA A 464 -5.03 21.28 -3.40
C ALA A 464 -4.88 20.20 -4.49
N SER A 465 -4.59 20.62 -5.72
CA SER A 465 -4.31 19.74 -6.85
C SER A 465 -3.17 18.73 -6.56
N ARG A 466 -2.13 19.16 -5.82
CA ARG A 466 -1.06 18.25 -5.37
C ARG A 466 -1.58 17.20 -4.39
N THR A 467 -2.38 17.61 -3.41
CA THR A 467 -2.97 16.76 -2.36
C THR A 467 -3.77 15.62 -2.99
N MET A 468 -4.69 15.94 -3.90
CA MET A 468 -5.50 14.89 -4.52
C MET A 468 -4.72 14.02 -5.52
N ALA A 469 -3.65 14.56 -6.14
CA ALA A 469 -2.73 13.74 -6.92
C ALA A 469 -1.93 12.73 -6.06
N THR A 470 -1.53 13.09 -4.82
CA THR A 470 -0.87 12.13 -3.91
C THR A 470 -1.85 11.08 -3.38
N ALA A 471 -3.08 11.46 -3.01
CA ALA A 471 -4.15 10.53 -2.66
C ALA A 471 -4.43 9.53 -3.79
N THR A 472 -4.49 10.01 -5.05
CA THR A 472 -4.65 9.15 -6.22
C THR A 472 -3.48 8.18 -6.40
N PHE A 473 -2.23 8.61 -6.17
CA PHE A 473 -1.08 7.70 -6.20
C PHE A 473 -1.10 6.66 -5.06
N SER A 474 -1.59 7.02 -3.88
CA SER A 474 -1.81 6.13 -2.73
C SER A 474 -2.81 5.02 -3.09
N CYS A 475 -4.00 5.41 -3.54
CA CYS A 475 -5.06 4.49 -3.95
C CYS A 475 -4.64 3.57 -5.12
N VAL A 476 -3.92 4.09 -6.12
CA VAL A 476 -3.39 3.24 -7.22
C VAL A 476 -2.31 2.27 -6.71
N LYS A 477 -1.43 2.65 -5.77
CA LYS A 477 -0.49 1.70 -5.13
C LYS A 477 -1.24 0.57 -4.44
N GLN A 478 -2.23 0.87 -3.59
CA GLN A 478 -3.01 -0.14 -2.88
C GLN A 478 -3.76 -1.06 -3.88
N SER A 479 -4.34 -0.48 -4.93
CA SER A 479 -4.99 -1.22 -6.02
C SER A 479 -4.03 -2.19 -6.73
N ILE A 480 -2.77 -1.82 -6.93
CA ILE A 480 -1.74 -2.70 -7.52
C ILE A 480 -1.36 -3.84 -6.56
N ALA A 481 -1.19 -3.55 -5.27
CA ALA A 481 -0.86 -4.55 -4.24
C ALA A 481 -1.94 -5.62 -4.11
N LEU A 482 -3.21 -5.21 -4.20
CA LEU A 482 -4.39 -6.07 -4.16
C LEU A 482 -4.77 -6.64 -5.55
N GLY A 483 -3.88 -6.56 -6.54
CA GLY A 483 -4.05 -7.15 -7.88
C GLY A 483 -5.18 -6.55 -8.72
N CYS A 484 -5.80 -5.46 -8.28
CA CYS A 484 -6.93 -4.79 -8.91
C CYS A 484 -6.52 -3.76 -9.98
N PHE A 485 -5.25 -3.39 -10.07
CA PHE A 485 -4.72 -2.45 -11.07
C PHE A 485 -3.43 -2.98 -11.71
N PRO A 486 -3.16 -2.71 -13.01
CA PRO A 486 -1.93 -3.13 -13.67
C PRO A 486 -0.64 -2.57 -13.05
N ARG A 487 0.43 -3.37 -13.07
CA ARG A 487 1.73 -2.97 -12.49
C ARG A 487 2.32 -1.76 -13.23
N LEU A 488 2.39 -0.63 -12.54
CA LEU A 488 3.03 0.61 -13.00
C LEU A 488 4.42 0.81 -12.39
N LYS A 489 5.16 1.81 -12.89
CA LYS A 489 6.43 2.24 -12.30
C LYS A 489 6.16 3.22 -11.15
N ILE A 490 6.14 2.69 -9.93
CA ILE A 490 6.16 3.46 -8.67
C ILE A 490 7.58 4.05 -8.47
N ILE A 491 7.69 5.28 -7.98
CA ILE A 491 8.96 5.93 -7.63
C ILE A 491 8.84 6.56 -6.23
N HIS A 492 9.56 6.04 -5.25
CA HIS A 492 9.60 6.62 -3.90
C HIS A 492 10.54 7.84 -3.87
N THR A 493 10.04 9.01 -3.45
CA THR A 493 10.78 10.28 -3.48
C THR A 493 11.60 10.49 -2.21
N SER A 494 11.05 10.33 -1.01
CA SER A 494 11.79 10.42 0.27
C SER A 494 12.60 9.15 0.58
N ARG A 495 13.74 9.28 1.26
CA ARG A 495 14.44 8.12 1.87
C ARG A 495 13.82 7.71 3.20
N LYS A 496 13.21 8.64 3.95
CA LYS A 496 12.71 8.44 5.32
C LYS A 496 11.24 8.03 5.43
N PHE A 497 10.44 8.28 4.39
CA PHE A 497 9.00 8.00 4.38
C PHE A 497 8.65 7.13 3.17
N MET A 498 8.23 5.89 3.40
CA MET A 498 7.83 4.95 2.35
C MET A 498 6.68 5.49 1.50
N GLY A 499 5.69 6.11 2.13
CA GLY A 499 4.49 6.64 1.47
C GLY A 499 4.75 7.72 0.42
N GLN A 500 5.90 8.44 0.43
CA GLN A 500 6.11 9.57 -0.49
C GLN A 500 6.39 9.07 -1.91
N ILE A 501 5.33 8.89 -2.68
CA ILE A 501 5.29 8.21 -3.97
C ILE A 501 5.05 9.21 -5.10
N TYR A 502 5.60 8.90 -6.28
CA TYR A 502 5.26 9.51 -7.55
C TYR A 502 5.07 8.39 -8.59
N ILE A 503 3.93 8.40 -9.30
CA ILE A 503 3.63 7.43 -10.37
C ILE A 503 3.53 8.20 -11.70
N PRO A 504 4.60 8.25 -12.53
CA PRO A 504 4.65 9.12 -13.70
C PRO A 504 3.52 8.89 -14.71
N VAL A 505 3.07 7.63 -14.88
CA VAL A 505 2.01 7.29 -15.83
C VAL A 505 0.67 7.87 -15.38
N ILE A 506 0.35 7.80 -14.08
CA ILE A 506 -0.88 8.40 -13.53
C ILE A 506 -0.78 9.92 -13.58
N ASN A 507 0.37 10.52 -13.27
CA ASN A 507 0.58 11.97 -13.37
C ASN A 507 0.25 12.54 -14.77
N TRP A 508 0.75 11.91 -15.84
CA TRP A 508 0.45 12.35 -17.21
C TRP A 508 -0.98 12.03 -17.65
N PHE A 509 -1.58 10.95 -17.13
CA PHE A 509 -2.99 10.61 -17.36
C PHE A 509 -3.94 11.61 -16.70
N LEU A 510 -3.70 11.98 -15.44
CA LEU A 510 -4.46 13.01 -14.71
C LEU A 510 -4.35 14.38 -15.39
N LEU A 511 -3.16 14.79 -15.85
CA LEU A 511 -3.01 16.01 -16.65
C LEU A 511 -3.89 15.96 -17.91
N ALA A 512 -3.80 14.88 -18.70
CA ALA A 512 -4.54 14.77 -19.95
C ALA A 512 -6.07 14.76 -19.71
N ALA A 513 -6.53 14.11 -18.65
CA ALA A 513 -7.94 14.08 -18.27
C ALA A 513 -8.43 15.43 -17.72
N ALA A 514 -7.63 16.13 -16.92
CA ALA A 514 -7.99 17.44 -16.37
C ALA A 514 -8.01 18.54 -17.45
N LEU A 515 -7.07 18.49 -18.41
CA LEU A 515 -7.10 19.36 -19.59
C LEU A 515 -8.34 19.08 -20.45
N LEU A 516 -8.70 17.82 -20.68
CA LEU A 516 -9.92 17.46 -21.40
C LEU A 516 -11.16 18.00 -20.66
N LEU A 517 -11.25 17.80 -19.34
CA LEU A 517 -12.35 18.29 -18.51
C LEU A 517 -12.49 19.82 -18.60
N VAL A 518 -11.40 20.58 -18.47
CA VAL A 518 -11.43 22.06 -18.59
C VAL A 518 -11.84 22.51 -19.99
N CYS A 519 -11.29 21.90 -21.05
CA CYS A 519 -11.56 22.30 -22.43
C CYS A 519 -12.95 21.89 -22.97
N PHE A 520 -13.60 20.86 -22.39
CA PHE A 520 -15.01 20.51 -22.70
C PHE A 520 -16.00 21.20 -21.76
N ILE A 521 -15.58 21.41 -20.52
CA ILE A 521 -16.23 22.08 -19.38
C ILE A 521 -16.57 23.56 -19.59
N ALA A 522 -15.49 24.34 -19.65
CA ALA A 522 -15.37 25.81 -19.64
C ALA A 522 -16.05 26.59 -18.50
N SER A 523 -17.10 26.05 -17.85
CA SER A 523 -17.79 26.66 -16.70
C SER A 523 -17.32 26.12 -15.36
N THR A 524 -17.15 27.03 -14.39
CA THR A 524 -16.87 26.69 -12.98
C THR A 524 -18.04 26.00 -12.31
N GLU A 525 -19.28 26.30 -12.70
CA GLU A 525 -20.46 25.79 -12.02
C GLU A 525 -20.81 24.37 -12.47
N GLU A 526 -20.65 24.05 -13.76
CA GLU A 526 -20.79 22.68 -14.29
C GLU A 526 -19.69 21.76 -13.74
N ILE A 527 -18.43 22.22 -13.69
CA ILE A 527 -17.34 21.46 -13.04
C ILE A 527 -17.60 21.31 -11.53
N GLY A 528 -18.20 22.30 -10.87
CA GLY A 528 -18.64 22.20 -9.48
C GLY A 528 -19.73 21.13 -9.25
N ASN A 529 -20.74 21.07 -10.12
CA ASN A 529 -21.75 19.99 -10.09
C ASN A 529 -21.09 18.60 -10.28
N ALA A 530 -20.17 18.50 -11.25
CA ALA A 530 -19.44 17.28 -11.53
C ALA A 530 -18.58 16.81 -10.33
N TYR A 531 -17.94 17.75 -9.64
CA TYR A 531 -17.21 17.51 -8.40
C TYR A 531 -18.15 16.92 -7.34
N GLY A 532 -19.29 17.57 -7.09
CA GLY A 532 -20.26 17.10 -6.10
C GLY A 532 -20.77 15.69 -6.36
N VAL A 533 -21.07 15.33 -7.62
CA VAL A 533 -21.46 13.96 -7.99
C VAL A 533 -20.37 12.93 -7.67
N ALA A 534 -19.10 13.24 -7.96
CA ALA A 534 -17.98 12.35 -7.67
C ALA A 534 -17.75 12.19 -6.15
N GLU A 535 -17.70 13.29 -5.41
CA GLU A 535 -17.38 13.30 -3.98
C GLU A 535 -18.49 12.60 -3.16
N VAL A 536 -19.80 12.87 -3.37
CA VAL A 536 -20.83 12.11 -2.61
C VAL A 536 -20.76 10.61 -2.92
N ALA A 537 -20.50 10.24 -4.17
CA ALA A 537 -20.38 8.84 -4.55
C ALA A 537 -19.19 8.16 -3.84
N VAL A 538 -18.06 8.85 -3.66
CA VAL A 538 -16.95 8.40 -2.79
C VAL A 538 -17.40 8.31 -1.34
N MET A 539 -17.99 9.38 -0.81
CA MET A 539 -18.38 9.47 0.60
C MET A 539 -19.33 8.35 1.01
N MET A 540 -20.36 8.05 0.22
CA MET A 540 -21.30 6.94 0.48
C MET A 540 -20.60 5.57 0.49
N MET A 541 -19.66 5.34 -0.44
CA MET A 541 -18.91 4.07 -0.50
C MET A 541 -17.98 3.92 0.71
N SER A 542 -17.34 5.01 1.15
CA SER A 542 -16.53 5.04 2.39
C SER A 542 -17.41 4.73 3.62
N THR A 543 -18.59 5.32 3.74
CA THR A 543 -19.53 5.12 4.87
C THR A 543 -19.97 3.67 4.98
N ILE A 544 -20.33 3.03 3.86
CA ILE A 544 -20.70 1.61 3.83
C ILE A 544 -19.53 0.71 4.26
N LEU A 545 -18.30 1.01 3.82
CA LEU A 545 -17.10 0.27 4.22
C LEU A 545 -16.74 0.46 5.69
N VAL A 546 -16.87 1.68 6.22
CA VAL A 546 -16.64 1.98 7.64
C VAL A 546 -17.69 1.31 8.53
N VAL A 547 -18.96 1.26 8.12
CA VAL A 547 -20.00 0.47 8.81
C VAL A 547 -19.63 -1.02 8.86
N LEU A 548 -19.06 -1.59 7.79
CA LEU A 548 -18.55 -2.97 7.81
C LEU A 548 -17.36 -3.15 8.78
N VAL A 549 -16.44 -2.19 8.85
CA VAL A 549 -15.33 -2.19 9.84
C VAL A 549 -15.85 -2.09 11.28
N MET A 550 -16.85 -1.24 11.54
CA MET A 550 -17.50 -1.13 12.85
C MET A 550 -18.13 -2.45 13.31
N LEU A 551 -18.80 -3.17 12.39
CA LEU A 551 -19.46 -4.44 12.67
C LEU A 551 -18.49 -5.63 12.82
N LEU A 552 -17.43 -5.67 12.02
CA LEU A 552 -16.52 -6.83 11.95
C LEU A 552 -15.29 -6.71 12.87
N ILE A 553 -14.80 -5.49 13.12
CA ILE A 553 -13.44 -5.27 13.64
C ILE A 553 -13.48 -4.45 14.95
N TRP A 554 -14.20 -3.32 14.97
CA TRP A 554 -14.36 -2.56 16.22
C TRP A 554 -15.37 -3.21 17.19
N GLN A 555 -16.26 -4.07 16.68
CA GLN A 555 -17.21 -4.86 17.47
C GLN A 555 -18.12 -3.99 18.37
N ILE A 556 -18.57 -2.85 17.87
CA ILE A 556 -19.35 -1.88 18.67
C ILE A 556 -20.84 -2.26 18.73
N ASN A 557 -21.50 -1.85 19.80
CA ASN A 557 -22.95 -1.84 20.00
C ASN A 557 -23.74 -1.48 18.73
N ILE A 558 -24.68 -2.35 18.36
CA ILE A 558 -25.44 -2.24 17.10
C ILE A 558 -26.24 -0.95 16.99
N ILE A 559 -26.70 -0.40 18.12
CA ILE A 559 -27.44 0.87 18.19
C ILE A 559 -26.56 2.04 17.73
N LEU A 560 -25.29 2.07 18.15
CA LEU A 560 -24.34 3.11 17.75
C LEU A 560 -23.99 2.99 16.27
N VAL A 561 -23.74 1.76 15.78
CA VAL A 561 -23.47 1.52 14.35
C VAL A 561 -24.68 1.87 13.46
N LEU A 562 -25.89 1.53 13.90
CA LEU A 562 -27.12 1.89 13.19
C LEU A 562 -27.36 3.40 13.23
N SER A 563 -27.11 4.07 14.36
CA SER A 563 -27.20 5.52 14.49
C SER A 563 -26.20 6.23 13.55
N PHE A 564 -24.94 5.82 13.55
CA PHE A 564 -23.92 6.31 12.60
C PHE A 564 -24.35 6.09 11.15
N SER A 565 -24.82 4.88 10.81
CA SER A 565 -25.23 4.54 9.45
C SER A 565 -26.45 5.35 9.00
N VAL A 566 -27.47 5.52 9.84
CA VAL A 566 -28.69 6.27 9.50
C VAL A 566 -28.39 7.76 9.38
N LEU A 567 -27.58 8.31 10.28
CA LEU A 567 -27.22 9.73 10.27
C LEU A 567 -26.37 10.08 9.05
N PHE A 568 -25.24 9.40 8.83
CA PHE A 568 -24.32 9.77 7.75
C PHE A 568 -24.78 9.28 6.37
N LEU A 569 -25.24 8.04 6.22
CA LEU A 569 -25.71 7.58 4.90
C LEU A 569 -27.03 8.26 4.51
N GLY A 570 -27.87 8.65 5.48
CA GLY A 570 -29.07 9.45 5.23
C GLY A 570 -28.74 10.88 4.77
N LEU A 571 -27.82 11.55 5.46
CA LEU A 571 -27.31 12.87 5.08
C LEU A 571 -26.63 12.84 3.71
N GLU A 572 -25.79 11.83 3.44
CA GLU A 572 -25.14 11.63 2.14
C GLU A 572 -26.17 11.32 1.05
N PHE A 573 -27.25 10.59 1.33
CA PHE A 573 -28.32 10.37 0.35
C PHE A 573 -29.09 11.66 0.01
N VAL A 574 -29.27 12.56 0.97
CA VAL A 574 -29.85 13.91 0.72
C VAL A 574 -28.93 14.74 -0.18
N PHE A 575 -27.62 14.79 0.07
CA PHE A 575 -26.68 15.44 -0.84
C PHE A 575 -26.63 14.76 -2.22
N PHE A 576 -26.64 13.43 -2.28
CA PHE A 576 -26.62 12.66 -3.52
C PHE A 576 -27.84 12.98 -4.40
N SER A 577 -29.04 12.97 -3.81
CA SER A 577 -30.29 13.27 -4.49
C SER A 577 -30.47 14.74 -4.90
N SER A 578 -29.66 15.65 -4.34
CA SER A 578 -29.46 17.01 -4.89
C SER A 578 -28.56 16.97 -6.14
N VAL A 579 -27.33 16.45 -6.04
CA VAL A 579 -26.35 16.47 -7.15
C VAL A 579 -26.75 15.61 -8.34
N LEU A 580 -27.58 14.57 -8.15
CA LEU A 580 -28.15 13.76 -9.23
C LEU A 580 -28.93 14.59 -10.27
N TRP A 581 -29.56 15.71 -9.88
CA TRP A 581 -30.24 16.59 -10.84
C TRP A 581 -29.25 17.30 -11.78
N GLY A 582 -28.04 17.60 -11.29
CA GLY A 582 -26.94 18.20 -12.03
C GLY A 582 -26.25 17.27 -13.04
N ILE A 583 -26.73 16.04 -13.24
CA ILE A 583 -26.19 15.11 -14.27
C ILE A 583 -26.33 15.67 -15.69
N LYS A 584 -27.37 16.48 -15.95
CA LYS A 584 -27.55 17.17 -17.23
C LYS A 584 -26.52 18.28 -17.46
N ASP A 585 -26.08 18.91 -16.36
CA ASP A 585 -25.21 20.09 -16.33
C ASP A 585 -23.73 19.65 -16.35
N GLY A 586 -23.34 18.92 -17.39
CA GLY A 586 -21.97 18.44 -17.61
C GLY A 586 -21.54 17.22 -16.76
N SER A 587 -22.13 17.00 -15.58
CA SER A 587 -21.67 15.98 -14.61
C SER A 587 -21.73 14.52 -15.11
N TRP A 588 -22.43 14.23 -16.21
CA TRP A 588 -22.38 12.91 -16.86
C TRP A 588 -20.96 12.54 -17.34
N LEU A 589 -20.12 13.51 -17.71
CA LEU A 589 -18.78 13.27 -18.26
C LEU A 589 -17.86 12.59 -17.24
N ILE A 590 -17.86 13.06 -15.99
CA ILE A 590 -17.02 12.49 -14.93
C ILE A 590 -17.53 11.12 -14.48
N LEU A 591 -18.84 10.90 -14.50
CA LEU A 591 -19.47 9.61 -14.21
C LEU A 591 -19.10 8.56 -15.28
N VAL A 592 -19.10 8.93 -16.57
CA VAL A 592 -18.61 8.07 -17.66
C VAL A 592 -17.12 7.77 -17.51
N PHE A 593 -16.29 8.76 -17.13
CA PHE A 593 -14.87 8.55 -16.85
C PHE A 593 -14.66 7.53 -15.71
N ALA A 594 -15.37 7.68 -14.59
CA ALA A 594 -15.31 6.74 -13.47
C ALA A 594 -15.72 5.32 -13.89
N ILE A 595 -16.79 5.17 -14.69
CA ILE A 595 -17.21 3.87 -15.25
C ILE A 595 -16.12 3.24 -16.13
N ILE A 596 -15.39 4.03 -16.93
CA ILE A 596 -14.29 3.52 -17.76
C ILE A 596 -13.13 3.02 -16.88
N VAL A 597 -12.74 3.80 -15.87
CA VAL A 597 -11.69 3.41 -14.90
C VAL A 597 -12.11 2.14 -14.13
N PHE A 598 -13.36 2.08 -13.68
CA PHE A 598 -13.95 0.92 -13.03
C PHE A 598 -13.86 -0.36 -13.89
N PHE A 599 -14.24 -0.29 -15.17
CA PHE A 599 -14.16 -1.44 -16.07
C PHE A 599 -12.70 -1.89 -16.31
N VAL A 600 -11.74 -0.96 -16.42
CA VAL A 600 -10.31 -1.29 -16.53
C VAL A 600 -9.85 -2.08 -15.30
N MET A 601 -10.19 -1.63 -14.09
CA MET A 601 -9.81 -2.29 -12.85
C MET A 601 -10.53 -3.64 -12.66
N TYR A 602 -11.82 -3.71 -12.95
CA TYR A 602 -12.61 -4.95 -12.86
C TYR A 602 -12.10 -6.04 -13.83
N ILE A 603 -11.85 -5.68 -15.10
CA ILE A 603 -11.30 -6.61 -16.10
C ILE A 603 -9.89 -7.04 -15.71
N TRP A 604 -9.06 -6.12 -15.20
CA TRP A 604 -7.71 -6.46 -14.73
C TRP A 604 -7.73 -7.43 -13.55
N ASN A 605 -8.56 -7.17 -12.53
CA ASN A 605 -8.72 -8.06 -11.39
C ASN A 605 -9.26 -9.44 -11.82
N TYR A 606 -10.31 -9.47 -12.65
CA TYR A 606 -10.90 -10.72 -13.15
C TYR A 606 -9.87 -11.58 -13.89
N GLY A 607 -9.11 -10.98 -14.82
CA GLY A 607 -8.04 -11.68 -15.54
C GLY A 607 -6.88 -12.12 -14.64
N SER A 608 -6.50 -11.30 -13.66
CA SER A 608 -5.41 -11.61 -12.73
C SER A 608 -5.77 -12.71 -11.72
N LYS A 609 -7.00 -12.69 -11.18
CA LYS A 609 -7.55 -13.80 -10.38
C LYS A 609 -7.60 -15.09 -11.19
N LEU A 610 -8.09 -15.02 -12.43
CA LEU A 610 -8.19 -16.19 -13.29
C LEU A 610 -6.81 -16.75 -13.67
N LYS A 611 -5.78 -15.90 -13.81
CA LYS A 611 -4.37 -16.31 -13.98
C LYS A 611 -3.94 -17.13 -12.76
N HIS A 612 -4.05 -16.52 -11.58
CA HIS A 612 -3.56 -17.09 -10.33
C HIS A 612 -4.27 -18.41 -9.98
N GLU A 613 -5.60 -18.48 -10.09
CA GLU A 613 -6.33 -19.74 -9.86
C GLU A 613 -5.88 -20.85 -10.82
N THR A 614 -5.58 -20.52 -12.08
CA THR A 614 -5.17 -21.52 -13.07
C THR A 614 -3.72 -21.94 -12.91
N GLU A 615 -2.85 -21.06 -12.41
CA GLU A 615 -1.48 -21.39 -12.02
C GLU A 615 -1.47 -22.31 -10.79
N VAL A 616 -2.18 -21.93 -9.71
CA VAL A 616 -2.26 -22.72 -8.46
C VAL A 616 -2.85 -24.11 -8.71
N LYS A 617 -3.98 -24.22 -9.45
CA LYS A 617 -4.63 -25.50 -9.81
C LYS A 617 -3.76 -26.43 -10.68
N LYS A 618 -2.59 -25.97 -11.15
CA LYS A 618 -1.67 -26.74 -12.00
C LYS A 618 -0.26 -26.85 -11.44
N THR A 619 0.02 -26.28 -10.26
CA THR A 619 1.32 -26.47 -9.60
C THR A 619 1.58 -27.95 -9.37
N MET A 620 2.78 -28.41 -9.71
CA MET A 620 3.18 -29.77 -9.39
C MET A 620 3.36 -29.88 -7.88
N SER A 621 2.82 -30.95 -7.28
CA SER A 621 3.08 -31.25 -5.88
C SER A 621 4.56 -31.59 -5.68
N MET A 622 5.03 -31.39 -4.44
CA MET A 622 6.39 -31.79 -4.05
C MET A 622 6.60 -33.30 -4.23
N ASP A 623 5.52 -34.07 -4.10
CA ASP A 623 5.53 -35.53 -4.09
C ASP A 623 5.70 -36.11 -5.50
N VAL A 624 5.10 -35.49 -6.52
CA VAL A 624 5.39 -35.81 -7.93
C VAL A 624 6.86 -35.54 -8.27
N MET A 625 7.44 -34.45 -7.77
CA MET A 625 8.86 -34.15 -7.98
C MET A 625 9.80 -35.11 -7.23
N ARG A 626 9.39 -35.61 -6.06
CA ARG A 626 10.09 -36.69 -5.32
C ARG A 626 10.01 -38.01 -6.11
N GLN A 627 8.82 -38.40 -6.56
CA GLN A 627 8.58 -39.63 -7.34
C GLN A 627 9.36 -39.69 -8.66
N LEU A 628 9.68 -38.54 -9.27
CA LEU A 628 10.49 -38.49 -10.51
C LEU A 628 11.99 -38.84 -10.32
N GLY A 629 12.46 -39.02 -9.08
CA GLY A 629 13.83 -39.48 -8.77
C GLY A 629 14.94 -38.49 -9.12
N SER A 630 16.17 -38.79 -8.69
CA SER A 630 17.36 -37.92 -8.90
C SER A 630 17.68 -37.65 -10.38
N HIS A 631 17.31 -38.60 -11.25
CA HIS A 631 17.52 -38.55 -12.70
C HIS A 631 16.46 -37.76 -13.48
N LEU A 632 15.24 -37.61 -12.95
CA LEU A 632 14.12 -36.85 -13.55
C LEU A 632 13.72 -37.25 -14.99
N GLY A 633 14.29 -38.32 -15.56
CA GLY A 633 14.23 -38.63 -17.00
C GLY A 633 15.02 -37.66 -17.89
N THR A 634 15.97 -36.88 -17.36
CA THR A 634 16.56 -35.73 -18.04
C THR A 634 18.09 -35.68 -18.07
N VAL A 635 18.65 -35.00 -19.08
CA VAL A 635 20.09 -34.73 -19.21
C VAL A 635 20.45 -33.49 -18.38
N ARG A 636 21.42 -33.61 -17.47
CA ARG A 636 21.96 -32.43 -16.74
C ARG A 636 23.07 -31.75 -17.56
N ALA A 637 22.81 -30.55 -18.04
CA ALA A 637 23.79 -29.65 -18.63
C ALA A 637 24.57 -28.90 -17.55
N PRO A 638 25.89 -28.67 -17.70
CA PRO A 638 26.68 -27.91 -16.73
C PRO A 638 26.24 -26.43 -16.72
N GLY A 639 26.18 -25.81 -15.54
CA GLY A 639 25.71 -24.43 -15.36
C GLY A 639 24.64 -24.26 -14.28
N ILE A 640 24.27 -23.01 -14.02
CA ILE A 640 23.25 -22.61 -13.04
C ILE A 640 21.99 -22.09 -13.74
N GLY A 641 20.85 -22.74 -13.52
CA GLY A 641 19.54 -22.31 -14.01
C GLY A 641 18.79 -21.49 -12.97
N LEU A 642 18.61 -20.19 -13.21
CA LEU A 642 17.79 -19.31 -12.37
C LEU A 642 16.36 -19.25 -12.93
N LEU A 643 15.40 -19.86 -12.25
CA LEU A 643 13.98 -19.75 -12.60
C LEU A 643 13.29 -18.75 -11.67
N TYR A 644 12.91 -17.59 -12.21
CA TYR A 644 12.12 -16.62 -11.47
C TYR A 644 10.66 -17.07 -11.32
N ASN A 645 10.10 -16.93 -10.11
CA ASN A 645 8.75 -17.37 -9.79
C ASN A 645 8.03 -16.38 -8.85
N GLU A 646 6.74 -16.14 -9.12
CA GLU A 646 5.87 -15.32 -8.25
C GLU A 646 5.27 -16.13 -7.09
N LEU A 647 5.27 -17.47 -7.18
CA LEU A 647 4.76 -18.35 -6.12
C LEU A 647 5.86 -18.63 -5.07
N ALA A 648 5.59 -18.26 -3.81
CA ALA A 648 6.50 -18.57 -2.69
C ALA A 648 6.50 -20.06 -2.28
N LYS A 649 5.45 -20.82 -2.63
CA LYS A 649 5.25 -22.23 -2.28
C LYS A 649 4.98 -23.08 -3.53
N GLY A 650 5.26 -24.38 -3.43
CA GLY A 650 5.16 -25.34 -4.55
C GLY A 650 6.23 -25.19 -5.63
N VAL A 651 6.13 -26.00 -6.68
CA VAL A 651 6.96 -25.94 -7.88
C VAL A 651 6.16 -25.25 -9.01
N PRO A 652 6.73 -24.23 -9.70
CA PRO A 652 6.02 -23.53 -10.76
C PRO A 652 5.71 -24.47 -11.94
N THR A 653 4.50 -24.33 -12.48
CA THR A 653 3.99 -25.09 -13.65
C THR A 653 4.93 -25.02 -14.86
N ILE A 654 5.62 -23.88 -14.98
CA ILE A 654 6.63 -23.58 -16.00
C ILE A 654 7.76 -24.60 -15.99
N PHE A 655 8.20 -25.05 -14.82
CA PHE A 655 9.28 -26.04 -14.71
C PHE A 655 8.84 -27.41 -15.23
N GLY A 656 7.64 -27.87 -14.83
CA GLY A 656 7.08 -29.13 -15.32
C GLY A 656 6.86 -29.15 -16.84
N GLN A 657 6.31 -28.07 -17.40
CA GLN A 657 6.14 -27.94 -18.84
C GLN A 657 7.47 -27.81 -19.59
N PHE A 658 8.46 -27.12 -19.00
CA PHE A 658 9.81 -27.03 -19.55
C PHE A 658 10.44 -28.42 -19.66
N LEU A 659 10.44 -29.22 -18.59
CA LEU A 659 10.95 -30.60 -18.59
C LEU A 659 10.24 -31.50 -19.62
N ALA A 660 8.92 -31.34 -19.77
CA ALA A 660 8.13 -32.10 -20.73
C ALA A 660 8.38 -31.71 -22.21
N THR A 661 8.83 -30.48 -22.47
CA THR A 661 9.17 -30.00 -23.82
C THR A 661 10.65 -30.17 -24.15
N LEU A 662 11.52 -30.10 -23.14
CA LEU A 662 12.96 -30.26 -23.23
C LEU A 662 13.43 -31.07 -22.01
N PRO A 663 13.76 -32.38 -22.18
CA PRO A 663 14.23 -33.23 -21.09
C PRO A 663 15.72 -32.96 -20.75
N ALA A 664 16.06 -31.68 -20.55
CA ALA A 664 17.38 -31.22 -20.19
C ALA A 664 17.28 -30.09 -19.16
N VAL A 665 18.12 -30.13 -18.12
CA VAL A 665 18.10 -29.19 -16.99
C VAL A 665 19.51 -28.78 -16.61
N HIS A 666 19.66 -27.63 -15.95
CA HIS A 666 20.96 -27.18 -15.47
C HIS A 666 21.43 -28.00 -14.26
N SER A 667 22.75 -28.15 -14.11
CA SER A 667 23.38 -28.93 -13.04
C SER A 667 22.94 -28.49 -11.65
N MET A 668 22.76 -27.18 -11.48
CA MET A 668 22.13 -26.54 -10.32
C MET A 668 20.93 -25.71 -10.76
N ILE A 669 19.88 -25.69 -9.93
CA ILE A 669 18.64 -24.96 -10.19
C ILE A 669 18.28 -24.13 -8.96
N ILE A 670 18.01 -22.83 -9.16
CA ILE A 670 17.59 -21.93 -8.09
C ILE A 670 16.24 -21.31 -8.48
N PHE A 671 15.20 -21.63 -7.72
CA PHE A 671 13.91 -20.94 -7.82
C PHE A 671 14.00 -19.59 -7.09
N VAL A 672 14.07 -18.48 -7.82
CA VAL A 672 14.22 -17.14 -7.25
C VAL A 672 12.85 -16.47 -7.11
N CYS A 673 12.44 -16.22 -5.88
CA CYS A 673 11.25 -15.44 -5.53
C CYS A 673 11.69 -14.08 -4.96
N ILE A 674 11.04 -12.99 -5.39
CA ILE A 674 11.42 -11.62 -5.03
C ILE A 674 10.33 -11.05 -4.10
N LYS A 675 10.64 -10.88 -2.81
CA LYS A 675 9.75 -10.25 -1.82
C LYS A 675 10.24 -8.82 -1.54
N TYR A 676 9.31 -7.85 -1.51
CA TYR A 676 9.60 -6.48 -1.09
C TYR A 676 9.25 -6.29 0.39
N VAL A 677 10.06 -5.49 1.09
CA VAL A 677 10.01 -5.29 2.55
C VAL A 677 9.88 -3.79 2.85
N PRO A 678 9.11 -3.34 3.85
CA PRO A 678 8.84 -1.92 4.13
C PRO A 678 10.04 -1.11 4.68
N VAL A 679 11.28 -1.58 4.51
CA VAL A 679 12.52 -0.84 4.82
C VAL A 679 13.06 -0.13 3.57
N PRO A 680 13.81 0.99 3.69
CA PRO A 680 14.32 1.70 2.53
C PRO A 680 15.35 0.88 1.73
N PHE A 681 16.24 0.18 2.43
CA PHE A 681 17.26 -0.70 1.86
C PHE A 681 17.38 -1.94 2.74
N VAL A 682 17.47 -3.13 2.16
CA VAL A 682 17.71 -4.37 2.92
C VAL A 682 19.23 -4.64 3.02
N PRO A 683 19.80 -4.87 4.22
CA PRO A 683 21.20 -5.25 4.40
C PRO A 683 21.58 -6.47 3.57
N GLN A 684 22.81 -6.50 3.02
CA GLN A 684 23.26 -7.58 2.13
C GLN A 684 23.21 -8.98 2.80
N SER A 685 23.43 -9.04 4.12
CA SER A 685 23.34 -10.27 4.93
C SER A 685 21.94 -10.87 5.02
N GLU A 686 20.88 -10.05 4.98
CA GLU A 686 19.48 -10.51 4.99
C GLU A 686 18.83 -10.49 3.58
N ARG A 687 19.55 -10.00 2.56
CA ARG A 687 19.04 -9.81 1.20
C ARG A 687 18.65 -11.12 0.51
N PHE A 688 19.30 -12.23 0.86
CA PHE A 688 19.07 -13.54 0.23
C PHE A 688 18.89 -14.61 1.29
N LEU A 689 17.77 -15.35 1.20
CA LEU A 689 17.48 -16.50 2.06
C LEU A 689 17.34 -17.76 1.21
N PHE A 690 18.15 -18.76 1.50
CA PHE A 690 18.19 -20.02 0.79
C PHE A 690 17.55 -21.15 1.60
N ARG A 691 16.97 -22.12 0.89
CA ARG A 691 16.63 -23.44 1.43
C ARG A 691 16.70 -24.49 0.31
N ARG A 692 17.06 -25.73 0.62
CA ARG A 692 16.87 -26.85 -0.31
C ARG A 692 15.38 -27.14 -0.55
N VAL A 693 15.08 -27.65 -1.73
CA VAL A 693 13.72 -28.03 -2.15
C VAL A 693 13.60 -29.56 -2.32
N CYS A 694 14.72 -30.22 -2.62
CA CYS A 694 14.86 -31.66 -2.75
C CYS A 694 16.07 -32.15 -1.92
N PRO A 695 16.24 -33.47 -1.71
CA PRO A 695 17.46 -34.05 -1.12
C PRO A 695 18.75 -33.62 -1.82
N LYS A 696 19.90 -33.74 -1.14
CA LYS A 696 21.20 -33.20 -1.60
C LYS A 696 21.53 -33.57 -3.06
N SER A 697 21.27 -34.82 -3.44
CA SER A 697 21.51 -35.40 -4.79
C SER A 697 20.81 -34.67 -5.95
N TYR A 698 19.83 -33.80 -5.69
CA TYR A 698 19.13 -33.06 -6.73
C TYR A 698 19.75 -31.69 -7.04
N HIS A 699 20.49 -31.08 -6.10
CA HIS A 699 20.98 -29.68 -6.16
C HIS A 699 19.92 -28.64 -6.62
N ILE A 700 18.70 -28.73 -6.07
CA ILE A 700 17.60 -27.78 -6.31
C ILE A 700 17.37 -26.93 -5.06
N PHE A 701 17.56 -25.63 -5.20
CA PHE A 701 17.43 -24.62 -4.14
C PHE A 701 16.26 -23.67 -4.41
N ARG A 702 15.69 -23.09 -3.36
CA ARG A 702 14.83 -21.91 -3.42
C ARG A 702 15.59 -20.75 -2.79
N CYS A 703 15.55 -19.60 -3.45
CA CYS A 703 16.04 -18.33 -2.93
C CYS A 703 14.88 -17.35 -2.79
N ILE A 704 14.74 -16.73 -1.62
CA ILE A 704 13.89 -15.55 -1.42
C ILE A 704 14.81 -14.33 -1.34
N ALA A 705 14.74 -13.48 -2.36
CA ALA A 705 15.45 -12.22 -2.40
C ALA A 705 14.60 -11.11 -1.79
N ARG A 706 15.03 -10.56 -0.64
CA ARG A 706 14.41 -9.43 0.07
C ARG A 706 14.92 -8.11 -0.51
N TYR A 707 14.03 -7.19 -0.87
CA TYR A 707 14.38 -5.85 -1.35
C TYR A 707 13.60 -4.75 -0.62
N GLY A 708 14.29 -3.65 -0.27
CA GLY A 708 13.67 -2.47 0.30
C GLY A 708 13.00 -1.59 -0.76
N TYR A 709 12.11 -0.68 -0.34
CA TYR A 709 11.35 0.20 -1.25
C TYR A 709 12.22 1.23 -2.01
N LYS A 710 13.52 1.33 -1.70
CA LYS A 710 14.52 2.10 -2.45
C LYS A 710 15.73 1.31 -2.94
N ASP A 711 15.78 0.00 -2.73
CA ASP A 711 16.81 -0.81 -3.38
C ASP A 711 16.64 -0.74 -4.90
N VAL A 712 17.73 -0.41 -5.59
CA VAL A 712 17.71 -0.19 -7.03
C VAL A 712 17.88 -1.53 -7.73
N HIS A 713 16.76 -2.10 -8.17
CA HIS A 713 16.67 -3.33 -8.98
C HIS A 713 17.33 -3.25 -10.39
N ARG A 714 18.29 -2.32 -10.56
CA ARG A 714 19.19 -2.12 -11.70
C ARG A 714 20.67 -2.24 -11.27
N GLU A 715 20.95 -2.95 -10.18
CA GLU A 715 22.29 -3.53 -9.97
C GLU A 715 22.68 -4.34 -11.23
N ASN A 716 23.95 -4.29 -11.63
CA ASN A 716 24.40 -5.03 -12.81
C ASN A 716 24.13 -6.52 -12.60
N HIS A 717 23.75 -7.25 -13.67
CA HIS A 717 23.35 -8.66 -13.54
C HIS A 717 24.49 -9.52 -12.98
N GLN A 718 25.73 -9.16 -13.31
CA GLN A 718 26.95 -9.74 -12.74
C GLN A 718 27.08 -9.55 -11.22
N ILE A 719 26.67 -8.39 -10.67
CA ILE A 719 26.71 -8.11 -9.22
C ILE A 719 25.63 -8.94 -8.51
N PHE A 720 24.43 -9.02 -9.09
CA PHE A 720 23.36 -9.90 -8.59
C PHE A 720 23.77 -11.39 -8.65
N GLU A 721 24.33 -11.84 -9.78
CA GLU A 721 24.89 -13.19 -9.95
C GLU A 721 25.97 -13.49 -8.87
N GLN A 722 26.88 -12.55 -8.62
CA GLN A 722 27.94 -12.69 -7.60
C GLN A 722 27.38 -12.82 -6.18
N LEU A 723 26.55 -11.86 -5.72
CA LEU A 723 26.00 -11.85 -4.36
C LEU A 723 25.06 -13.05 -4.11
N LEU A 724 24.30 -13.48 -5.13
CA LEU A 724 23.45 -14.66 -5.05
C LEU A 724 24.28 -15.94 -4.85
N ILE A 725 25.39 -16.09 -5.59
CA ILE A 725 26.27 -17.27 -5.50
C ILE A 725 27.05 -17.26 -4.19
N GLU A 726 27.55 -16.11 -3.72
CA GLU A 726 28.24 -15.96 -2.43
C GLU A 726 27.31 -16.31 -1.26
N SER A 727 26.06 -15.84 -1.29
CA SER A 727 25.06 -16.18 -0.29
C SER A 727 24.68 -17.68 -0.32
N LEU A 728 24.63 -18.31 -1.50
CA LEU A 728 24.47 -19.77 -1.62
C LEU A 728 25.67 -20.53 -1.05
N GLU A 729 26.90 -20.08 -1.32
CA GLU A 729 28.13 -20.70 -0.79
C GLU A 729 28.14 -20.65 0.75
N ASN A 730 27.71 -19.52 1.33
CA ASN A 730 27.60 -19.33 2.77
C ASN A 730 26.40 -20.09 3.39
N PHE A 731 25.31 -20.31 2.65
CA PHE A 731 24.23 -21.21 3.06
C PHE A 731 24.73 -22.66 3.14
N ILE A 732 25.39 -23.16 2.09
CA ILE A 732 25.88 -24.56 2.04
C ILE A 732 26.89 -24.83 3.18
N ARG A 733 27.78 -23.87 3.48
CA ARG A 733 28.68 -23.94 4.66
C ARG A 733 27.91 -24.04 5.98
N ARG A 734 26.86 -23.23 6.16
CA ARG A 734 26.07 -23.22 7.39
C ARG A 734 25.28 -24.52 7.56
N GLU A 735 24.63 -24.98 6.50
CA GLU A 735 23.83 -26.21 6.45
C GLU A 735 24.68 -27.50 6.63
N ALA A 736 26.01 -27.40 6.45
CA ALA A 736 26.96 -28.43 6.85
C ALA A 736 27.31 -28.32 8.35
N LYS A 737 27.61 -27.11 8.83
CA LYS A 737 27.95 -26.87 10.25
C LYS A 737 26.79 -27.17 11.22
N GLU A 738 25.56 -26.84 10.83
CA GLU A 738 24.36 -27.17 11.61
C GLU A 738 24.24 -28.68 11.80
N ARG A 739 24.44 -29.47 10.74
CA ARG A 739 24.43 -30.95 10.84
C ARG A 739 25.60 -31.55 11.61
N SER A 740 26.79 -30.95 11.57
CA SER A 740 27.88 -31.41 12.43
C SER A 740 27.59 -31.19 13.92
N LEU A 741 26.71 -30.25 14.27
CA LEU A 741 26.28 -30.00 15.65
C LEU A 741 25.06 -30.85 16.05
N GLU A 742 24.14 -31.12 15.12
CA GLU A 742 23.06 -32.11 15.32
C GLU A 742 23.65 -33.54 15.51
N SER A 743 24.69 -33.88 14.74
CA SER A 743 25.39 -35.17 14.79
C SER A 743 26.22 -35.41 16.06
N ASP A 744 26.42 -34.40 16.91
CA ASP A 744 27.08 -34.50 18.22
C ASP A 744 26.06 -34.58 19.38
N GLY A 745 24.74 -34.53 19.08
CA GLY A 745 23.67 -34.34 20.07
C GLY A 745 22.74 -35.53 20.32
N ASP A 746 22.37 -36.29 19.27
CA ASP A 746 21.43 -37.42 19.36
C ASP A 746 22.13 -38.77 19.13
N ASP A 747 22.45 -39.47 20.22
CA ASP A 747 22.83 -40.90 20.22
C ASP A 747 21.61 -41.77 20.59
N ASP A 748 20.54 -41.71 19.78
CA ASP A 748 19.49 -42.74 19.76
C ASP A 748 18.63 -42.69 18.47
N THR A 749 18.62 -43.81 17.75
CA THR A 749 17.62 -44.27 16.74
C THR A 749 16.86 -43.23 15.86
N ASP A 750 17.35 -42.98 14.64
CA ASP A 750 16.71 -43.50 13.40
C ASP A 750 17.44 -43.04 12.13
N SER A 751 18.48 -43.77 11.74
CA SER A 751 19.12 -43.59 10.42
C SER A 751 18.34 -44.34 9.34
N GLU A 752 17.56 -43.63 8.52
CA GLU A 752 17.20 -44.10 7.17
C GLU A 752 18.48 -44.16 6.31
N ASP A 753 19.28 -45.21 6.50
CA ASP A 753 20.50 -45.47 5.72
C ASP A 753 20.10 -45.83 4.28
N ASP A 754 20.27 -44.86 3.37
CA ASP A 754 19.95 -44.93 1.93
C ASP A 754 20.97 -45.82 1.20
N SER A 755 21.01 -47.07 1.65
CA SER A 755 21.98 -48.10 1.31
C SER A 755 21.92 -48.40 -0.19
N ALA A 756 22.99 -48.02 -0.88
CA ALA A 756 23.06 -48.04 -2.34
C ALA A 756 22.87 -49.46 -2.91
N ARG A 757 21.62 -49.81 -3.27
CA ARG A 757 21.25 -51.12 -3.81
C ARG A 757 22.01 -51.42 -5.10
N VAL A 758 23.06 -52.22 -4.96
CA VAL A 758 23.85 -52.74 -6.08
C VAL A 758 22.98 -53.69 -6.90
N LEU A 759 22.75 -53.34 -8.16
CA LEU A 759 22.15 -54.24 -9.15
C LEU A 759 23.25 -54.93 -9.95
N ILE A 760 23.22 -56.26 -9.92
CA ILE A 760 24.09 -57.12 -10.73
C ILE A 760 23.28 -57.54 -11.96
N GLY A 761 23.76 -57.16 -13.14
CA GLY A 761 23.16 -57.62 -14.41
C GLY A 761 23.36 -59.12 -14.64
N PRO A 762 22.55 -59.77 -15.50
CA PRO A 762 22.69 -61.21 -15.83
C PRO A 762 24.01 -61.55 -16.56
N ASN A 763 24.81 -60.54 -16.88
CA ASN A 763 26.17 -60.59 -17.44
C ASN A 763 27.27 -60.31 -16.38
N GLY A 764 26.93 -60.27 -15.09
CA GLY A 764 27.86 -60.00 -13.98
C GLY A 764 28.26 -58.53 -13.80
N SER A 765 27.70 -57.60 -14.59
CA SER A 765 28.05 -56.17 -14.47
C SER A 765 27.39 -55.51 -13.25
N VAL A 766 28.21 -54.90 -12.40
CA VAL A 766 27.82 -54.22 -11.15
C VAL A 766 27.48 -52.75 -11.43
N TYR A 767 26.26 -52.33 -11.10
CA TYR A 767 25.84 -50.92 -11.18
C TYR A 767 25.63 -50.33 -9.78
N SER A 768 26.32 -49.21 -9.51
CA SER A 768 26.13 -48.39 -8.31
C SER A 768 25.38 -47.11 -8.67
N LEU A 769 24.23 -46.87 -8.05
CA LEU A 769 23.32 -45.76 -8.37
C LEU A 769 23.70 -44.44 -7.67
N GLY A 770 25.00 -44.12 -7.59
CA GLY A 770 25.53 -43.00 -6.80
C GLY A 770 26.66 -42.16 -7.44
N ALA A 771 27.02 -42.41 -8.70
CA ALA A 771 28.14 -41.73 -9.34
C ALA A 771 27.73 -40.41 -10.05
N PRO A 772 28.27 -39.23 -9.66
CA PRO A 772 28.06 -37.99 -10.40
C PRO A 772 28.74 -38.04 -11.78
N LEU A 773 27.95 -37.91 -12.85
CA LEU A 773 28.38 -38.07 -14.25
C LEU A 773 29.19 -36.88 -14.82
N LEU A 774 30.18 -36.41 -14.07
CA LEU A 774 31.19 -35.44 -14.53
C LEU A 774 32.62 -36.02 -14.58
N SER A 775 32.86 -37.18 -13.95
CA SER A 775 34.15 -37.88 -13.98
C SER A 775 34.65 -38.21 -15.40
N LYS A 776 33.74 -38.34 -16.37
CA LYS A 776 34.08 -38.64 -17.78
C LYS A 776 34.78 -37.52 -18.55
N TYR A 777 34.92 -36.30 -18.01
CA TYR A 777 35.66 -35.22 -18.68
C TYR A 777 37.14 -35.12 -18.27
N ARG A 778 37.57 -35.75 -17.16
CA ARG A 778 38.96 -35.72 -16.66
C ARG A 778 39.83 -36.84 -17.26
N ASN A 779 39.79 -37.03 -18.58
CA ASN A 779 40.58 -38.08 -19.25
C ASN A 779 40.95 -37.73 -20.70
N LYS A 780 41.59 -36.57 -20.92
CA LYS A 780 42.19 -36.25 -22.23
C LYS A 780 43.38 -35.28 -22.19
N THR A 781 44.37 -35.53 -21.33
CA THR A 781 45.70 -34.89 -21.46
C THR A 781 46.81 -35.74 -20.84
N THR A 782 47.97 -35.72 -21.49
CA THR A 782 49.30 -36.17 -21.02
C THR A 782 49.51 -37.68 -20.78
N THR A 783 50.23 -38.29 -21.73
CA THR A 783 50.79 -39.66 -21.70
C THR A 783 52.17 -39.69 -21.02
N THR A 784 52.61 -40.88 -20.56
CA THR A 784 54.00 -41.22 -20.12
C THR A 784 54.55 -40.45 -18.90
N ASN A 785 55.45 -40.98 -18.05
CA ASN A 785 56.33 -42.15 -18.17
C ASN A 785 56.55 -42.87 -16.81
N SER A 786 57.37 -43.93 -16.77
CA SER A 786 57.53 -44.82 -15.60
C SER A 786 58.76 -44.55 -14.70
N SER A 787 58.69 -44.94 -13.41
CA SER A 787 59.84 -45.34 -12.54
C SER A 787 59.36 -46.05 -11.26
N LYS A 788 60.28 -46.68 -10.50
CA LYS A 788 59.98 -47.65 -9.40
C LYS A 788 60.64 -47.29 -8.06
N ARG A 789 59.93 -47.64 -6.95
CA ARG A 789 60.43 -47.91 -5.58
C ARG A 789 61.02 -46.71 -4.77
N PRO A 790 61.13 -46.83 -3.42
CA PRO A 790 60.20 -47.48 -2.48
C PRO A 790 59.93 -46.67 -1.18
N ILE A 791 58.90 -47.11 -0.45
CA ILE A 791 58.67 -47.04 1.01
C ILE A 791 59.66 -46.20 1.85
N ILE A 792 59.16 -45.12 2.46
CA ILE A 792 59.45 -44.74 3.86
C ILE A 792 58.09 -44.54 4.54
N SER A 793 57.97 -44.95 5.81
CA SER A 793 56.75 -44.89 6.61
C SER A 793 56.94 -43.97 7.81
N GLU A 794 56.05 -43.01 8.04
CA GLU A 794 56.13 -42.11 9.19
C GLU A 794 54.74 -41.70 9.73
N ALA A 795 54.66 -41.60 11.06
CA ALA A 795 53.61 -40.99 11.88
C ALA A 795 52.13 -41.13 11.44
N SER A 796 51.46 -42.16 11.93
CA SER A 796 49.99 -42.18 12.04
C SER A 796 49.52 -41.22 13.14
N THR A 797 48.89 -40.10 12.77
CA THR A 797 48.05 -39.33 13.69
C THR A 797 46.61 -39.80 13.53
N SER A 798 45.97 -40.20 14.63
CA SER A 798 44.56 -40.57 14.66
C SER A 798 43.67 -39.36 14.36
N GLN A 799 42.88 -39.45 13.30
CA GLN A 799 41.74 -38.57 13.04
C GLN A 799 40.49 -39.44 12.89
N ASP A 800 39.39 -39.04 13.52
CA ASP A 800 38.16 -39.81 13.54
C ASP A 800 37.52 -39.92 12.15
N PRO A 801 36.96 -41.09 11.76
CA PRO A 801 36.46 -41.28 10.39
C PRO A 801 35.30 -40.35 10.02
N SER A 802 34.46 -39.99 11.00
CA SER A 802 33.17 -39.32 10.85
C SER A 802 33.28 -37.89 10.29
N SER A 803 34.07 -37.03 10.94
CA SER A 803 34.32 -35.65 10.51
C SER A 803 34.84 -35.60 9.06
N SER A 804 35.80 -36.49 8.76
CA SER A 804 36.45 -36.57 7.45
C SER A 804 35.50 -36.90 6.29
N ALA A 805 34.31 -37.46 6.55
CA ALA A 805 33.32 -37.77 5.53
C ALA A 805 32.41 -36.56 5.24
N GLN A 806 32.02 -35.81 6.27
CA GLN A 806 31.18 -34.63 6.14
C GLN A 806 31.92 -33.49 5.42
N ASP A 807 33.18 -33.23 5.77
CA ASP A 807 34.01 -32.21 5.10
C ASP A 807 34.23 -32.54 3.60
N LYS A 808 34.50 -33.80 3.26
CA LYS A 808 34.59 -34.24 1.86
C LYS A 808 33.26 -34.08 1.12
N SER A 809 32.12 -34.25 1.79
CA SER A 809 30.79 -34.01 1.20
C SER A 809 30.59 -32.52 0.88
N LEU A 810 30.94 -31.64 1.83
CA LEU A 810 30.91 -30.19 1.67
C LEU A 810 31.83 -29.71 0.54
N GLU A 811 33.09 -30.14 0.52
CA GLU A 811 34.06 -29.72 -0.50
C GLU A 811 33.66 -30.18 -1.92
N ASN A 812 33.09 -31.39 -2.05
CA ASN A 812 32.55 -31.85 -3.33
C ASN A 812 31.37 -31.00 -3.81
N GLU A 813 30.41 -30.62 -2.94
CA GLU A 813 29.30 -29.76 -3.37
C GLU A 813 29.77 -28.33 -3.71
N LEU A 814 30.75 -27.79 -2.99
CA LEU A 814 31.39 -26.52 -3.31
C LEU A 814 32.19 -26.57 -4.63
N ALA A 815 32.80 -27.71 -4.97
CA ALA A 815 33.45 -27.91 -6.27
C ALA A 815 32.44 -27.93 -7.42
N VAL A 816 31.27 -28.57 -7.23
CA VAL A 816 30.16 -28.54 -8.20
C VAL A 816 29.62 -27.11 -8.37
N LEU A 817 29.53 -26.31 -7.30
CA LEU A 817 29.15 -24.89 -7.39
C LEU A 817 30.16 -24.06 -8.21
N ARG A 818 31.46 -24.30 -8.04
CA ARG A 818 32.52 -23.63 -8.82
C ARG A 818 32.44 -23.99 -10.30
N MET A 819 32.34 -25.28 -10.66
CA MET A 819 32.20 -25.70 -12.06
C MET A 819 30.90 -25.22 -12.71
N ALA A 820 29.79 -25.16 -11.97
CA ALA A 820 28.54 -24.60 -12.47
C ALA A 820 28.64 -23.08 -12.69
N LYS A 821 29.33 -22.35 -11.81
CA LYS A 821 29.63 -20.92 -11.95
C LYS A 821 30.49 -20.62 -13.18
N GLU A 822 31.53 -21.42 -13.42
CA GLU A 822 32.40 -21.32 -14.60
C GLU A 822 31.66 -21.61 -15.90
N SER A 823 30.72 -22.57 -15.88
CA SER A 823 29.87 -22.92 -17.03
C SER A 823 28.80 -21.85 -17.33
N GLY A 824 28.53 -20.95 -16.39
CA GLY A 824 27.68 -19.77 -16.57
C GLY A 824 26.25 -19.92 -16.04
N VAL A 825 25.55 -18.78 -16.06
CA VAL A 825 24.20 -18.61 -15.52
C VAL A 825 23.20 -18.40 -16.67
N VAL A 826 22.10 -19.16 -16.65
CA VAL A 826 20.99 -19.06 -17.61
C VAL A 826 19.71 -18.70 -16.87
N TYR A 827 19.00 -17.70 -17.39
CA TYR A 827 17.76 -17.17 -16.81
C TYR A 827 16.54 -17.78 -17.51
N LEU A 828 15.84 -18.65 -16.80
CA LEU A 828 14.57 -19.25 -17.24
C LEU A 828 13.41 -18.39 -16.75
N LEU A 829 12.51 -17.99 -17.67
CA LEU A 829 11.46 -17.02 -17.38
C LEU A 829 10.10 -17.52 -17.86
N GLY A 830 9.19 -17.74 -16.91
CA GLY A 830 7.84 -18.22 -17.21
C GLY A 830 6.89 -17.12 -17.68
N HIS A 831 6.33 -17.26 -18.89
CA HIS A 831 5.30 -16.36 -19.41
C HIS A 831 3.95 -17.07 -19.55
N VAL A 832 3.23 -17.22 -18.43
CA VAL A 832 1.88 -17.80 -18.40
C VAL A 832 0.86 -16.79 -18.90
N SER A 833 0.18 -17.07 -20.01
CA SER A 833 -0.96 -16.32 -20.57
C SER A 833 -2.27 -17.10 -20.39
N ILE A 834 -3.40 -16.38 -20.45
CA ILE A 834 -4.74 -16.98 -20.50
C ILE A 834 -5.34 -16.73 -21.88
N ARG A 835 -6.12 -17.69 -22.39
CA ARG A 835 -7.06 -17.47 -23.49
C ARG A 835 -8.41 -18.09 -23.12
N ALA A 836 -9.50 -17.39 -23.41
CA ALA A 836 -10.84 -17.95 -23.21
C ALA A 836 -11.09 -19.14 -24.16
N ARG A 837 -11.68 -20.22 -23.66
CA ARG A 837 -12.07 -21.39 -24.48
C ARG A 837 -12.98 -21.00 -25.65
N LYS A 838 -12.94 -21.77 -26.74
CA LYS A 838 -13.78 -21.57 -27.94
C LYS A 838 -15.28 -21.58 -27.59
N ASP A 839 -15.65 -22.27 -26.52
CA ASP A 839 -17.03 -22.53 -26.09
C ASP A 839 -17.48 -21.54 -25.00
N SER A 840 -16.59 -20.68 -24.50
CA SER A 840 -16.93 -19.63 -23.52
C SER A 840 -17.86 -18.58 -24.10
N TRP A 841 -18.73 -18.02 -23.25
CA TRP A 841 -19.65 -16.93 -23.61
C TRP A 841 -18.93 -15.68 -24.14
N PHE A 842 -19.61 -14.89 -24.97
CA PHE A 842 -19.00 -13.79 -25.73
C PHE A 842 -18.32 -12.74 -24.85
N ILE A 843 -18.95 -12.31 -23.75
CA ILE A 843 -18.38 -11.28 -22.86
C ILE A 843 -17.07 -11.79 -22.21
N LYS A 844 -16.98 -13.08 -21.84
CA LYS A 844 -15.76 -13.68 -21.30
C LYS A 844 -14.64 -13.72 -22.35
N LYS A 845 -14.96 -14.04 -23.61
CA LYS A 845 -14.01 -13.95 -24.74
C LYS A 845 -13.52 -12.52 -24.94
N LEU A 846 -14.43 -11.53 -24.93
CA LEU A 846 -14.11 -10.12 -25.13
C LEU A 846 -13.19 -9.58 -24.01
N ALA A 847 -13.57 -9.80 -22.75
CA ALA A 847 -12.81 -9.35 -21.58
C ALA A 847 -11.41 -9.98 -21.51
N ILE A 848 -11.27 -11.30 -21.75
CA ILE A 848 -9.97 -11.99 -21.63
C ILE A 848 -9.10 -11.78 -22.88
N ASN A 849 -9.62 -12.08 -24.07
CA ASN A 849 -8.80 -12.18 -25.28
C ASN A 849 -8.45 -10.81 -25.89
N TYR A 850 -9.26 -9.77 -25.62
CA TYR A 850 -9.01 -8.41 -26.10
C TYR A 850 -8.60 -7.49 -24.95
N PHE A 851 -9.49 -7.14 -24.02
CA PHE A 851 -9.21 -6.10 -23.03
C PHE A 851 -8.09 -6.46 -22.05
N TYR A 852 -8.14 -7.61 -21.37
CA TYR A 852 -7.08 -8.04 -20.45
C TYR A 852 -5.75 -8.28 -21.19
N ALA A 853 -5.79 -8.87 -22.38
CA ALA A 853 -4.60 -9.05 -23.23
C ALA A 853 -3.98 -7.70 -23.66
N PHE A 854 -4.79 -6.71 -24.03
CA PHE A 854 -4.37 -5.35 -24.38
C PHE A 854 -3.76 -4.63 -23.18
N LEU A 855 -4.45 -4.62 -22.03
CA LEU A 855 -3.93 -4.03 -20.79
C LEU A 855 -2.59 -4.67 -20.42
N ARG A 856 -2.48 -6.00 -20.45
CA ARG A 856 -1.25 -6.74 -20.15
C ARG A 856 -0.13 -6.49 -21.16
N LYS A 857 -0.44 -6.25 -22.45
CA LYS A 857 0.56 -5.96 -23.49
C LYS A 857 1.15 -4.56 -23.36
N ASN A 858 0.33 -3.58 -22.96
CA ASN A 858 0.75 -2.17 -22.83
C ASN A 858 1.31 -1.83 -21.42
N CYS A 859 0.88 -2.54 -20.37
CA CYS A 859 1.39 -2.33 -19.02
C CYS A 859 2.74 -3.03 -18.78
N ARG A 860 3.46 -2.61 -17.74
CA ARG A 860 4.83 -3.10 -17.50
C ARG A 860 4.83 -4.56 -17.05
N ARG A 861 5.45 -5.44 -17.86
CA ARG A 861 5.72 -6.83 -17.47
C ARG A 861 6.52 -6.86 -16.15
N GLY A 862 6.18 -7.77 -15.24
CA GLY A 862 6.92 -7.95 -13.97
C GLY A 862 8.41 -8.25 -14.15
N VAL A 863 8.79 -8.80 -15.31
CA VAL A 863 10.16 -9.13 -15.72
C VAL A 863 10.92 -7.93 -16.29
N ALA A 864 10.25 -6.86 -16.72
CA ALA A 864 10.86 -5.66 -17.34
C ALA A 864 11.57 -4.74 -16.31
N THR A 865 12.11 -5.34 -15.24
CA THR A 865 12.99 -4.81 -14.21
C THR A 865 14.40 -5.39 -14.37
N LEU A 866 14.49 -6.68 -14.68
CA LEU A 866 15.71 -7.44 -14.88
C LEU A 866 16.25 -7.17 -16.30
N SER A 867 17.30 -6.35 -16.39
CA SER A 867 18.03 -6.04 -17.63
C SER A 867 19.01 -7.15 -18.06
N VAL A 868 18.51 -8.40 -18.09
CA VAL A 868 19.25 -9.60 -18.51
C VAL A 868 19.64 -9.50 -19.99
N PRO A 869 20.89 -9.83 -20.38
CA PRO A 869 21.26 -9.93 -21.79
C PRO A 869 20.52 -11.08 -22.49
N HIS A 870 19.91 -10.80 -23.65
CA HIS A 870 19.09 -11.76 -24.40
C HIS A 870 19.81 -13.09 -24.73
N THR A 871 21.15 -13.12 -24.76
CA THR A 871 21.96 -14.33 -25.00
C THR A 871 21.97 -15.32 -23.84
N ARG A 872 21.49 -14.94 -22.65
CA ARG A 872 21.38 -15.81 -21.45
C ARG A 872 19.94 -16.01 -21.00
N LEU A 873 18.95 -15.62 -21.81
CA LEU A 873 17.54 -15.50 -21.41
C LEU A 873 16.66 -16.46 -22.21
N MET A 874 15.87 -17.27 -21.51
CA MET A 874 14.96 -18.25 -22.09
C MET A 874 13.52 -18.02 -21.59
N GLU A 875 12.65 -17.47 -22.44
CA GLU A 875 11.23 -17.33 -22.12
C GLU A 875 10.46 -18.63 -22.44
N VAL A 876 9.86 -19.24 -21.43
CA VAL A 876 8.94 -20.39 -21.57
C VAL A 876 7.51 -19.88 -21.49
N ALA A 877 6.89 -19.70 -22.66
CA ALA A 877 5.52 -19.21 -22.77
C ALA A 877 4.50 -20.35 -22.66
N ILE A 878 3.49 -20.20 -21.81
CA ILE A 878 2.44 -21.20 -21.60
C ILE A 878 1.07 -20.54 -21.72
N THR A 879 0.26 -20.95 -22.69
CA THR A 879 -1.12 -20.47 -22.81
C THR A 879 -2.08 -21.44 -22.13
N HIS A 880 -2.79 -20.98 -21.11
CA HIS A 880 -3.85 -21.75 -20.46
C HIS A 880 -5.24 -21.40 -21.06
N MET A 881 -5.95 -22.44 -21.50
CA MET A 881 -7.34 -22.34 -21.97
C MET A 881 -8.33 -22.41 -20.79
N VAL A 882 -9.08 -21.33 -20.57
CA VAL A 882 -9.97 -21.17 -19.40
C VAL A 882 -11.39 -20.80 -19.79
#